data_AF-A0A1D6HUX4-F1
#
_entry.id   AF-A0A1D6HUX4-F1
#
_cell.length_a   1.000
_cell.length_b   1.000
_cell.length_c   1.000
_cell.angle_alpha   90.00
_cell.angle_beta   90.00
_cell.angle_gamma   90.00
#
_symmetry.space_group_name_H-M   'P 1'
#
loop_
_entity.id
_entity.type
_entity.pdbx_description
1 polymer ?
#
loop_
_entity_poly.entity_id
_entity_poly.type
_entity_poly.pdbx_seq_one_letter_code
_entity_poly.pdbx_strand_id
1 'polypeptide(L)'
;MIEMVSHGLANLEVTLKHSGSLFMYAGHHGGAYAKNSFGNVYTAVGVFVLGRLFREAWGKEAPKMQAEFNDFLEKNRVSISMELVTAVLGDHGQRPKDDYAVVTAVTELGNGKPKFYSTPEVIAFCRKWRLPTNHVWLFSTRKSASSFFAAYDALCEEGTATPVCKTLDEIADIAVPGSKDHVKVQGEILEGLVARIVPRQSLVQMEEVLKNFPQAPFDAGDSDLGPSLREICAANRSDEKQQIKALLENVGASMCPDHSDWFGTGGLDAQSRNADRSVVTKFLQAHPADYATKKLQEMIRLMKQRHFSAAFKCYWNYHKIDSLSNDNLYYKMVIHVHNDSVFRRYQQEMRRNQGLWPLYRGFFVDVNLFKANNKKAAELAKDGNTLLKNINGALDSNGSVVDGLADEDSNLMVKLKFLTYKLRTFLIRNGLSTLFKDGPSAYRTYYLRQMKNWGTSTNKQRELIKLLDEWAVFIRRKYGNKPLSSSTYLSEAEPFLEQYAKRSPANQALIGAAGNLVQTENFLAILDAKRDEEGDLRTDHGAAPSGPVSTSVDVVPKTEGLIVFFPGIPGCAKSALCKEILNTPGGLGDDRPFHSLMGDLIKGRYWQKVADERRKKPARITLADKNAPNEEVWKQIEDMCGSTKAAAVPVVPDSEGTDSNPFSLEALAVFMFRVLQRVNHPGNLDKASPNAGYVLLMFYHLYDGKSRREFENELYERFGSLVKMPLLKPDRAPLPDAVKAILDEGISLFKMHRSRHGRAEPSKGSYAKEWAQWEQRLRATLFGNADHLNSIQVPFDYAVKAVLEQLKAVAKGDLKTPDTGKRKFGNIMFAAVRLTPPDILGLLRKVAEKDTAVDSFVNKIRLEDNLTKVHVTLAHKRGHGVSAVASYGIYQHQEVPVSFNALYYTDKMAALEAQLGAVNDEPINSRNEWPHATLWTAPGVTPKEANMLPQLASEGKAERVPIDPPITISGVVDFY
;
A
#
# COMPACT_ATOMS: atom_id res chain seq x y z
N MET A 1 -1.20 -10.61 -10.48
CA MET A 1 -1.96 -9.86 -11.52
C MET A 1 -1.55 -10.29 -12.92
N ILE A 2 -0.37 -9.92 -13.44
CA ILE A 2 0.07 -10.32 -14.82
C ILE A 2 -0.05 -11.83 -15.04
N GLU A 3 0.44 -12.65 -14.10
CA GLU A 3 0.35 -14.11 -14.26
C GLU A 3 -1.08 -14.65 -14.22
N MET A 4 -2.02 -13.99 -13.53
CA MET A 4 -3.41 -14.45 -13.56
C MET A 4 -4.04 -14.19 -14.91
N VAL A 5 -3.74 -13.03 -15.51
CA VAL A 5 -4.19 -12.68 -16.86
C VAL A 5 -3.51 -13.55 -17.92
N SER A 6 -2.22 -13.88 -17.76
CA SER A 6 -1.46 -14.69 -18.72
C SER A 6 -1.99 -16.12 -18.83
N HIS A 7 -2.38 -16.73 -17.71
CA HIS A 7 -3.03 -18.05 -17.67
C HIS A 7 -4.54 -17.96 -18.00
N GLY A 8 -4.97 -16.78 -18.43
CA GLY A 8 -6.34 -16.39 -18.72
C GLY A 8 -7.22 -16.27 -17.50
N LEU A 9 -6.84 -16.75 -16.30
CA LEU A 9 -7.72 -16.97 -15.13
C LEU A 9 -8.64 -15.78 -14.80
N ALA A 10 -8.21 -14.55 -15.10
CA ALA A 10 -8.98 -13.34 -14.87
C ALA A 10 -8.56 -12.22 -15.83
N ASN A 11 -9.30 -11.11 -15.81
CA ASN A 11 -8.90 -9.85 -16.44
C ASN A 11 -8.36 -8.87 -15.40
N LEU A 12 -7.51 -7.94 -15.83
CA LEU A 12 -7.09 -6.79 -15.05
C LEU A 12 -7.96 -5.59 -15.41
N GLU A 13 -8.63 -5.02 -14.41
CA GLU A 13 -9.40 -3.78 -14.53
C GLU A 13 -8.68 -2.64 -13.84
N VAL A 14 -8.68 -1.47 -14.48
CA VAL A 14 -8.08 -0.25 -13.95
C VAL A 14 -9.09 0.90 -14.04
N THR A 15 -9.20 1.69 -12.97
CA THR A 15 -10.03 2.90 -12.95
C THR A 15 -9.24 4.11 -12.45
N LEU A 16 -9.67 5.33 -12.81
CA LEU A 16 -9.09 6.53 -12.20
C LEU A 16 -9.38 6.56 -10.69
N LYS A 17 -8.38 7.00 -9.93
CA LYS A 17 -8.55 7.34 -8.53
C LYS A 17 -8.79 8.84 -8.42
N HIS A 18 -10.06 9.20 -8.29
CA HIS A 18 -10.48 10.56 -7.95
C HIS A 18 -10.03 10.91 -6.52
N SER A 19 -9.83 12.20 -6.27
CA SER A 19 -9.30 12.74 -5.02
C SER A 19 -10.38 13.51 -4.29
N GLY A 20 -11.22 12.81 -3.54
CA GLY A 20 -12.35 13.41 -2.84
C GLY A 20 -12.62 12.76 -1.49
N SER A 21 -13.86 12.90 -1.05
CA SER A 21 -14.40 12.30 0.16
C SER A 21 -15.34 11.14 -0.19
N LEU A 22 -15.29 10.04 0.57
CA LEU A 22 -16.22 8.94 0.40
C LEU A 22 -17.62 9.37 0.84
N PHE A 23 -18.58 9.29 -0.07
CA PHE A 23 -20.00 9.54 0.18
C PHE A 23 -20.82 8.32 -0.22
N MET A 24 -21.77 7.92 0.63
CA MET A 24 -22.65 6.79 0.40
C MET A 24 -24.11 7.21 0.61
N TYR A 25 -25.00 6.67 -0.20
CA TYR A 25 -26.43 6.99 -0.15
C TYR A 25 -27.26 5.72 -0.34
N ALA A 26 -28.32 5.56 0.45
CA ALA A 26 -29.16 4.35 0.46
C ALA A 26 -30.67 4.68 0.37
N GLY A 27 -31.00 5.82 -0.24
CA GLY A 27 -32.34 6.40 -0.24
C GLY A 27 -32.58 7.32 0.96
N HIS A 28 -33.67 8.07 0.94
CA HIS A 28 -33.99 9.05 1.98
C HIS A 28 -34.29 8.43 3.35
N HIS A 29 -34.88 7.24 3.41
CA HIS A 29 -35.06 6.49 4.67
C HIS A 29 -33.83 5.64 5.02
N GLY A 30 -33.07 5.19 4.01
CA GLY A 30 -31.82 4.47 4.22
C GLY A 30 -30.69 5.40 4.71
N GLY A 31 -30.73 6.67 4.35
CA GLY A 31 -29.84 7.71 4.85
C GLY A 31 -28.59 7.94 4.01
N ALA A 32 -27.85 8.97 4.42
CA ALA A 32 -26.64 9.46 3.80
C ALA A 32 -25.44 9.28 4.75
N TYR A 33 -24.32 8.76 4.24
CA TYR A 33 -23.17 8.39 5.05
C TYR A 33 -21.87 8.92 4.45
N ALA A 34 -20.98 9.36 5.31
CA ALA A 34 -19.59 9.67 5.00
C ALA A 34 -18.69 8.60 5.64
N LYS A 35 -17.37 8.71 5.47
CA LYS A 35 -16.43 7.78 6.08
C LYS A 35 -16.62 7.73 7.61
N ASN A 36 -17.09 6.59 8.10
CA ASN A 36 -17.33 6.30 9.52
C ASN A 36 -18.25 7.31 10.27
N SER A 37 -19.06 8.12 9.56
CA SER A 37 -19.95 9.13 10.15
C SER A 37 -21.19 9.39 9.29
N PHE A 38 -22.22 10.02 9.87
CA PHE A 38 -23.44 10.47 9.18
C PHE A 38 -24.05 11.69 9.87
N GLY A 39 -24.98 12.38 9.20
CA GLY A 39 -25.70 13.52 9.77
C GLY A 39 -24.80 14.71 10.09
N ASN A 40 -23.88 15.02 9.18
CA ASN A 40 -22.89 16.09 9.25
C ASN A 40 -22.78 16.83 7.89
N VAL A 41 -21.92 17.85 7.81
CA VAL A 41 -21.76 18.64 6.58
C VAL A 41 -21.29 17.82 5.38
N TYR A 42 -20.43 16.81 5.55
CA TYR A 42 -20.00 15.91 4.46
C TYR A 42 -21.20 15.21 3.82
N THR A 43 -22.10 14.66 4.64
CA THR A 43 -23.32 14.01 4.15
C THR A 43 -24.31 14.99 3.53
N ALA A 44 -24.42 16.22 4.06
CA ALA A 44 -25.29 17.25 3.48
C ALA A 44 -24.79 17.71 2.11
N VAL A 45 -23.48 17.95 1.98
CA VAL A 45 -22.84 18.28 0.70
C VAL A 45 -23.00 17.14 -0.29
N GLY A 46 -22.82 15.89 0.13
CA GLY A 46 -23.04 14.72 -0.74
C GLY A 46 -24.47 14.61 -1.26
N VAL A 47 -25.47 14.80 -0.39
CA VAL A 47 -26.89 14.80 -0.78
C VAL A 47 -27.19 15.95 -1.74
N PHE A 48 -26.63 17.13 -1.50
CA PHE A 48 -26.75 18.28 -2.40
C PHE A 48 -26.17 18.01 -3.78
N VAL A 49 -24.93 17.53 -3.86
CA VAL A 49 -24.28 17.25 -5.14
C VAL A 49 -25.03 16.15 -5.89
N LEU A 50 -25.49 15.10 -5.21
CA LEU A 50 -26.30 14.05 -5.85
C LEU A 50 -27.62 14.61 -6.39
N GLY A 51 -28.32 15.43 -5.61
CA GLY A 51 -29.55 16.11 -6.06
C GLY A 51 -29.31 17.01 -7.28
N ARG A 52 -28.20 17.75 -7.29
CA ARG A 52 -27.78 18.59 -8.43
C ARG A 52 -27.47 17.78 -9.67
N LEU A 53 -26.80 16.62 -9.55
CA LEU A 53 -26.53 15.72 -10.67
C LEU A 53 -27.83 15.23 -11.33
N PHE A 54 -28.89 14.97 -10.55
CA PHE A 54 -30.20 14.64 -11.11
C PHE A 54 -30.81 15.82 -11.88
N ARG A 55 -30.66 17.06 -11.40
CA ARG A 55 -31.11 18.26 -12.14
C ARG A 55 -30.35 18.45 -13.44
N GLU A 56 -29.03 18.28 -13.41
CA GLU A 56 -28.18 18.33 -14.61
C GLU A 56 -28.59 17.26 -15.64
N ALA A 57 -28.96 16.06 -15.18
CA ALA A 57 -29.24 14.93 -16.06
C ALA A 57 -30.68 14.84 -16.57
N TRP A 58 -31.65 15.33 -15.78
CA TRP A 58 -33.09 15.15 -16.02
C TRP A 58 -33.87 16.46 -16.12
N GLY A 59 -33.24 17.62 -15.85
CA GLY A 59 -33.86 18.94 -15.92
C GLY A 59 -35.13 19.02 -15.06
N LYS A 60 -36.26 19.36 -15.69
CA LYS A 60 -37.56 19.48 -15.03
C LYS A 60 -38.10 18.17 -14.46
N GLU A 61 -37.69 17.02 -14.98
CA GLU A 61 -38.11 15.70 -14.50
C GLU A 61 -37.33 15.24 -13.26
N ALA A 62 -36.30 15.98 -12.84
CA ALA A 62 -35.43 15.59 -11.73
C ALA A 62 -36.17 15.26 -10.43
N PRO A 63 -37.18 16.02 -9.96
CA PRO A 63 -37.91 15.68 -8.73
C PRO A 63 -38.62 14.32 -8.80
N LYS A 64 -39.18 13.96 -9.97
CA LYS A 64 -39.82 12.66 -10.19
C LYS A 64 -38.78 11.54 -10.17
N MET A 65 -37.68 11.73 -10.91
CA MET A 65 -36.62 10.73 -11.00
C MET A 65 -35.89 10.51 -9.66
N GLN A 66 -35.73 11.55 -8.85
CA GLN A 66 -35.19 11.44 -7.48
C GLN A 66 -36.09 10.58 -6.58
N ALA A 67 -37.41 10.77 -6.63
CA ALA A 67 -38.35 9.96 -5.87
C ALA A 67 -38.32 8.48 -6.32
N GLU A 68 -38.37 8.22 -7.63
CA GLU A 68 -38.25 6.87 -8.18
C GLU A 68 -36.91 6.20 -7.83
N PHE A 69 -35.83 6.99 -7.79
CA PHE A 69 -34.51 6.53 -7.40
C PHE A 69 -34.46 6.10 -5.92
N ASN A 70 -35.01 6.92 -5.04
CA ASN A 70 -35.11 6.62 -3.61
C ASN A 70 -35.91 5.35 -3.36
N ASP A 71 -37.09 5.23 -3.99
CA ASP A 71 -37.93 4.03 -3.91
C ASP A 71 -37.17 2.80 -4.41
N PHE A 72 -36.42 2.93 -5.50
CA PHE A 72 -35.59 1.84 -6.02
C PHE A 72 -34.51 1.41 -5.03
N LEU A 73 -33.75 2.35 -4.46
CA LEU A 73 -32.68 2.03 -3.51
C LEU A 73 -33.23 1.32 -2.28
N GLU A 74 -34.35 1.81 -1.73
CA GLU A 74 -34.92 1.27 -0.51
C GLU A 74 -35.59 -0.10 -0.73
N LYS A 75 -36.39 -0.24 -1.79
CA LYS A 75 -37.09 -1.49 -2.12
C LYS A 75 -36.10 -2.63 -2.40
N ASN A 76 -34.98 -2.32 -3.06
CA ASN A 76 -33.97 -3.31 -3.41
C ASN A 76 -32.82 -3.39 -2.38
N ARG A 77 -32.88 -2.61 -1.29
CA ARG A 77 -31.83 -2.55 -0.25
C ARG A 77 -30.44 -2.26 -0.85
N VAL A 78 -30.39 -1.31 -1.78
CA VAL A 78 -29.19 -0.89 -2.49
C VAL A 78 -28.60 0.36 -1.86
N SER A 79 -27.28 0.39 -1.73
CA SER A 79 -26.49 1.58 -1.41
C SER A 79 -25.50 1.87 -2.53
N ILE A 80 -25.43 3.14 -2.92
CA ILE A 80 -24.44 3.64 -3.87
C ILE A 80 -23.29 4.28 -3.09
N SER A 81 -22.06 4.04 -3.54
CA SER A 81 -20.85 4.65 -3.03
C SER A 81 -20.23 5.52 -4.12
N MET A 82 -19.85 6.74 -3.76
CA MET A 82 -19.32 7.74 -4.66
C MET A 82 -18.08 8.38 -4.06
N GLU A 83 -17.17 8.77 -4.95
CA GLU A 83 -16.15 9.75 -4.61
C GLU A 83 -16.74 11.14 -4.82
N LEU A 84 -16.94 11.90 -3.73
CA LEU A 84 -17.43 13.27 -3.73
C LEU A 84 -16.23 14.22 -3.85
N VAL A 85 -16.13 14.93 -4.97
CA VAL A 85 -15.01 15.80 -5.29
C VAL A 85 -15.48 17.25 -5.27
N THR A 86 -15.06 17.98 -4.25
CA THR A 86 -15.45 19.38 -4.03
C THR A 86 -14.34 20.17 -3.34
N ALA A 87 -14.29 21.47 -3.58
CA ALA A 87 -13.40 22.40 -2.86
C ALA A 87 -13.98 22.85 -1.50
N VAL A 88 -15.25 22.56 -1.21
CA VAL A 88 -15.95 23.01 0.00
C VAL A 88 -15.54 22.24 1.25
N LEU A 89 -15.22 20.95 1.10
CA LEU A 89 -14.87 20.05 2.20
C LEU A 89 -13.36 20.02 2.52
N GLY A 90 -12.60 20.95 1.94
CA GLY A 90 -11.16 21.08 2.15
C GLY A 90 -10.30 20.54 1.00
N ASP A 91 -8.99 20.72 1.15
CA ASP A 91 -8.03 20.51 0.09
C ASP A 91 -7.53 19.06 -0.06
N HIS A 92 -7.74 18.49 -1.26
CA HIS A 92 -7.29 17.15 -1.65
C HIS A 92 -6.44 17.15 -2.93
N GLY A 93 -5.14 17.44 -2.83
CA GLY A 93 -4.17 17.33 -3.92
C GLY A 93 -4.33 18.29 -5.10
N GLN A 94 -5.54 18.69 -5.48
CA GLN A 94 -5.89 19.78 -6.39
C GLN A 94 -7.34 20.17 -6.13
N ARG A 95 -7.62 21.47 -6.08
CA ARG A 95 -8.99 21.98 -5.96
C ARG A 95 -9.73 21.73 -7.27
N PRO A 96 -10.92 21.11 -7.23
CA PRO A 96 -11.66 20.87 -8.46
C PRO A 96 -12.23 22.18 -9.02
N LYS A 97 -12.37 22.25 -10.34
CA LYS A 97 -12.96 23.40 -11.05
C LYS A 97 -14.46 23.45 -10.85
N ASP A 98 -15.09 22.28 -10.77
CA ASP A 98 -16.52 22.09 -10.53
C ASP A 98 -16.76 21.04 -9.43
N ASP A 99 -17.91 21.09 -8.78
CA ASP A 99 -18.26 20.16 -7.70
C ASP A 99 -19.05 18.97 -8.26
N TYR A 100 -18.54 17.76 -8.08
CA TYR A 100 -19.12 16.56 -8.70
C TYR A 100 -18.94 15.32 -7.84
N ALA A 101 -19.62 14.24 -8.23
CA ALA A 101 -19.45 12.92 -7.64
C ALA A 101 -19.30 11.87 -8.74
N VAL A 102 -18.55 10.81 -8.47
CA VAL A 102 -18.38 9.66 -9.37
C VAL A 102 -18.76 8.39 -8.64
N VAL A 103 -19.64 7.57 -9.22
CA VAL A 103 -20.02 6.29 -8.62
C VAL A 103 -18.85 5.32 -8.72
N THR A 104 -18.42 4.80 -7.57
CA THR A 104 -17.29 3.87 -7.44
C THR A 104 -17.72 2.46 -7.07
N ALA A 105 -18.87 2.29 -6.42
CA ALA A 105 -19.47 0.99 -6.15
C ALA A 105 -20.99 1.09 -5.97
N VAL A 106 -21.69 0.01 -6.29
CA VAL A 106 -23.10 -0.20 -5.96
C VAL A 106 -23.19 -1.51 -5.18
N THR A 107 -23.83 -1.47 -4.02
CA THR A 107 -23.91 -2.60 -3.09
C THR A 107 -25.36 -2.92 -2.79
N GLU A 108 -25.74 -4.18 -2.88
CA GLU A 108 -27.07 -4.69 -2.56
C GLU A 108 -26.98 -5.58 -1.31
N LEU A 109 -27.81 -5.30 -0.31
CA LEU A 109 -27.94 -6.13 0.88
C LEU A 109 -28.84 -7.34 0.57
N GLY A 110 -28.28 -8.32 -0.14
CA GLY A 110 -28.95 -9.58 -0.50
C GLY A 110 -29.20 -10.53 0.69
N ASN A 111 -29.63 -11.76 0.40
CA ASN A 111 -29.90 -12.79 1.41
C ASN A 111 -28.59 -13.42 1.94
N GLY A 112 -27.91 -12.76 2.89
CA GLY A 112 -26.83 -13.35 3.70
C GLY A 112 -25.42 -12.80 3.51
N LYS A 113 -25.14 -12.17 2.36
CA LYS A 113 -23.85 -11.54 2.01
C LYS A 113 -24.13 -10.32 1.14
N PRO A 114 -23.52 -9.15 1.41
CA PRO A 114 -23.63 -8.00 0.53
C PRO A 114 -23.09 -8.34 -0.86
N LYS A 115 -23.88 -8.10 -1.91
CA LYS A 115 -23.46 -8.24 -3.31
C LYS A 115 -22.94 -6.89 -3.79
N PHE A 116 -21.72 -6.88 -4.30
CA PHE A 116 -21.19 -5.71 -5.01
C PHE A 116 -21.42 -5.92 -6.50
N TYR A 117 -21.92 -4.88 -7.17
CA TYR A 117 -22.11 -4.92 -8.61
C TYR A 117 -20.73 -4.99 -9.30
N SER A 118 -20.63 -5.81 -10.33
CA SER A 118 -19.51 -5.80 -11.28
C SER A 118 -19.44 -4.46 -11.99
N THR A 119 -18.30 -4.11 -12.57
CA THR A 119 -18.16 -2.81 -13.28
C THR A 119 -19.14 -2.65 -14.44
N PRO A 120 -19.41 -3.69 -15.27
CA PRO A 120 -20.51 -3.63 -16.23
C PRO A 120 -21.87 -3.35 -15.55
N GLU A 121 -22.20 -4.02 -14.44
CA GLU A 121 -23.45 -3.76 -13.70
C GLU A 121 -23.50 -2.32 -13.16
N VAL A 122 -22.38 -1.77 -12.66
CA VAL A 122 -22.28 -0.37 -12.23
C VAL A 122 -22.47 0.59 -13.40
N ILE A 123 -21.86 0.33 -14.56
CA ILE A 123 -22.03 1.17 -15.75
C ILE A 123 -23.50 1.14 -16.21
N ALA A 124 -24.13 -0.04 -16.27
CA ALA A 124 -25.54 -0.17 -16.61
C ALA A 124 -26.43 0.61 -15.64
N PHE A 125 -26.18 0.46 -14.34
CA PHE A 125 -26.87 1.20 -13.28
C PHE A 125 -26.73 2.71 -13.45
N CYS A 126 -25.51 3.19 -13.63
CA CYS A 126 -25.24 4.61 -13.79
C CYS A 126 -25.87 5.18 -15.06
N ARG A 127 -25.81 4.46 -16.19
CA ARG A 127 -26.44 4.91 -17.45
C ARG A 127 -27.96 4.93 -17.35
N LYS A 128 -28.57 3.97 -16.64
CA LYS A 128 -30.02 3.96 -16.36
C LYS A 128 -30.46 5.21 -15.58
N TRP A 129 -29.71 5.58 -14.55
CA TRP A 129 -30.03 6.73 -13.68
C TRP A 129 -29.37 8.04 -14.10
N ARG A 130 -28.60 8.03 -15.20
CA ARG A 130 -27.77 9.14 -15.71
C ARG A 130 -26.79 9.69 -14.66
N LEU A 131 -26.22 8.82 -13.83
CA LEU A 131 -25.21 9.16 -12.84
C LEU A 131 -23.79 9.08 -13.43
N PRO A 132 -22.82 9.89 -12.93
CA PRO A 132 -21.46 9.87 -13.49
C PRO A 132 -20.71 8.55 -13.23
N THR A 133 -20.22 7.92 -14.30
CA THR A 133 -19.31 6.78 -14.27
C THR A 133 -17.84 7.21 -14.23
N ASN A 134 -17.01 6.35 -13.64
CA ASN A 134 -15.55 6.47 -13.69
C ASN A 134 -15.00 6.10 -15.09
N HIS A 135 -13.78 6.51 -15.41
CA HIS A 135 -13.02 6.01 -16.56
C HIS A 135 -12.48 4.62 -16.22
N VAL A 136 -12.70 3.66 -17.11
CA VAL A 136 -12.37 2.24 -16.90
C VAL A 136 -11.54 1.72 -18.07
N TRP A 137 -10.51 0.95 -17.77
CA TRP A 137 -9.70 0.20 -18.73
C TRP A 137 -9.66 -1.28 -18.37
N LEU A 138 -9.81 -2.16 -19.36
CA LEU A 138 -9.67 -3.60 -19.20
C LEU A 138 -8.47 -4.13 -19.99
N PHE A 139 -7.72 -5.03 -19.35
CA PHE A 139 -6.55 -5.71 -19.88
C PHE A 139 -6.72 -7.22 -19.68
N SER A 140 -6.85 -7.94 -20.77
CA SER A 140 -7.23 -9.35 -20.87
C SER A 140 -6.11 -10.27 -21.32
N THR A 141 -4.96 -9.71 -21.75
CA THR A 141 -3.81 -10.49 -22.23
C THR A 141 -2.56 -10.21 -21.40
N ARG A 142 -1.59 -11.14 -21.41
CA ARG A 142 -0.26 -10.91 -20.81
C ARG A 142 0.37 -9.63 -21.37
N LYS A 143 0.21 -9.39 -22.67
CA LYS A 143 0.77 -8.22 -23.37
C LYS A 143 0.15 -6.92 -22.88
N SER A 144 -1.18 -6.81 -22.85
CA SER A 144 -1.87 -5.59 -22.44
C SER A 144 -1.67 -5.33 -20.93
N ALA A 145 -1.72 -6.36 -20.09
CA ALA A 145 -1.46 -6.24 -18.65
C ALA A 145 0.00 -5.86 -18.32
N SER A 146 1.00 -6.45 -18.99
CA SER A 146 2.40 -6.05 -18.82
C SER A 146 2.65 -4.62 -19.31
N SER A 147 2.02 -4.22 -20.42
CA SER A 147 2.09 -2.85 -20.94
C SER A 147 1.51 -1.85 -19.95
N PHE A 148 0.41 -2.17 -19.27
CA PHE A 148 -0.14 -1.31 -18.22
C PHE A 148 0.86 -1.01 -17.11
N PHE A 149 1.51 -2.03 -16.55
CA PHE A 149 2.48 -1.82 -15.47
C PHE A 149 3.73 -1.08 -15.95
N ALA A 150 4.20 -1.34 -17.17
CA ALA A 150 5.31 -0.59 -17.76
C ALA A 150 4.94 0.89 -18.03
N ALA A 151 3.71 1.15 -18.50
CA ALA A 151 3.19 2.50 -18.68
C ALA A 151 3.07 3.25 -17.34
N TYR A 152 2.60 2.59 -16.29
CA TYR A 152 2.58 3.17 -14.95
C TYR A 152 4.00 3.50 -14.45
N ASP A 153 4.96 2.58 -14.58
CA ASP A 153 6.35 2.83 -14.16
C ASP A 153 6.98 3.99 -14.96
N ALA A 154 6.67 4.11 -16.26
CA ALA A 154 7.07 5.23 -17.09
C ALA A 154 6.41 6.57 -16.69
N LEU A 155 5.25 6.55 -16.02
CA LEU A 155 4.48 7.76 -15.68
C LEU A 155 4.46 8.06 -14.18
N CYS A 156 4.91 7.16 -13.29
CA CYS A 156 4.64 7.27 -11.86
C CYS A 156 5.23 8.53 -11.22
N GLU A 157 6.30 9.10 -11.80
CA GLU A 157 7.00 10.29 -11.30
C GLU A 157 6.60 11.62 -11.96
N GLU A 158 5.86 11.60 -13.06
CA GLU A 158 5.50 12.81 -13.83
C GLU A 158 4.08 12.80 -14.42
N GLY A 159 3.33 11.73 -14.19
CA GLY A 159 2.00 11.52 -14.74
C GLY A 159 1.01 12.60 -14.30
N THR A 160 0.35 13.19 -15.30
CA THR A 160 -0.85 14.02 -15.15
C THR A 160 -2.02 13.34 -15.88
N ALA A 161 -3.24 13.81 -15.65
CA ALA A 161 -4.44 13.18 -16.17
C ALA A 161 -4.41 12.97 -17.70
N THR A 162 -4.05 13.99 -18.48
CA THR A 162 -4.00 13.90 -19.95
C THR A 162 -3.06 12.80 -20.49
N PRO A 163 -1.75 12.79 -20.20
CA PRO A 163 -0.84 11.76 -20.69
C PRO A 163 -1.15 10.37 -20.14
N VAL A 164 -1.65 10.27 -18.90
CA VAL A 164 -2.04 8.99 -18.31
C VAL A 164 -3.24 8.40 -19.05
N CYS A 165 -4.34 9.15 -19.17
CA CYS A 165 -5.54 8.66 -19.85
C CYS A 165 -5.24 8.29 -21.30
N LYS A 166 -4.56 9.18 -22.06
CA LYS A 166 -4.17 8.91 -23.44
C LYS A 166 -3.37 7.60 -23.58
N THR A 167 -2.36 7.42 -22.74
CA THR A 167 -1.53 6.21 -22.79
C THR A 167 -2.37 4.96 -22.52
N LEU A 168 -3.22 4.99 -21.49
CA LEU A 168 -4.05 3.84 -21.12
C LEU A 168 -5.13 3.53 -22.17
N ASP A 169 -5.73 4.55 -22.79
CA ASP A 169 -6.67 4.39 -23.89
C ASP A 169 -6.01 3.68 -25.10
N GLU A 170 -4.72 3.91 -25.35
CA GLU A 170 -3.97 3.29 -26.44
C GLU A 170 -3.56 1.83 -26.17
N ILE A 171 -3.38 1.43 -24.91
CA ILE A 171 -2.86 0.09 -24.54
C ILE A 171 -3.91 -0.87 -23.98
N ALA A 172 -5.09 -0.37 -23.61
CA ALA A 172 -6.17 -1.20 -23.07
C ALA A 172 -6.89 -1.96 -24.18
N ASP A 173 -7.42 -3.14 -23.85
CA ASP A 173 -8.24 -3.92 -24.78
C ASP A 173 -9.66 -3.32 -24.89
N ILE A 174 -10.19 -2.80 -23.77
CA ILE A 174 -11.40 -1.97 -23.74
C ILE A 174 -11.12 -0.72 -22.92
N ALA A 175 -11.47 0.44 -23.47
CA ALA A 175 -11.45 1.72 -22.77
C ALA A 175 -12.88 2.31 -22.73
N VAL A 176 -13.38 2.57 -21.53
CA VAL A 176 -14.68 3.22 -21.31
C VAL A 176 -14.43 4.58 -20.69
N PRO A 177 -14.69 5.69 -21.40
CA PRO A 177 -14.47 7.02 -20.87
C PRO A 177 -15.41 7.30 -19.69
N GLY A 178 -14.92 8.10 -18.74
CA GLY A 178 -15.75 8.61 -17.65
C GLY A 178 -16.85 9.53 -18.17
N SER A 179 -17.99 9.56 -17.47
CA SER A 179 -19.11 10.44 -17.87
C SER A 179 -18.78 11.92 -17.75
N LYS A 180 -17.92 12.28 -16.79
CA LYS A 180 -17.33 13.62 -16.66
C LYS A 180 -15.82 13.51 -16.89
N ASP A 181 -15.30 14.34 -17.78
CA ASP A 181 -13.86 14.39 -18.08
C ASP A 181 -13.08 14.98 -16.90
N HIS A 182 -12.12 14.22 -16.35
CA HIS A 182 -11.36 14.61 -15.16
C HIS A 182 -10.61 15.94 -15.36
N VAL A 183 -10.04 16.21 -16.54
CA VAL A 183 -9.28 17.43 -16.82
C VAL A 183 -10.21 18.66 -16.83
N LYS A 184 -11.43 18.50 -17.34
CA LYS A 184 -12.46 19.54 -17.36
C LYS A 184 -12.99 19.84 -15.96
N VAL A 185 -13.34 18.83 -15.15
CA VAL A 185 -13.99 19.05 -13.84
C VAL A 185 -13.03 19.24 -12.68
N GLN A 186 -11.84 18.62 -12.72
CA GLN A 186 -10.86 18.68 -11.63
C GLN A 186 -9.54 19.32 -12.06
N GLY A 187 -9.01 18.92 -13.22
CA GLY A 187 -7.74 19.40 -13.74
C GLY A 187 -6.73 18.28 -14.01
N GLU A 188 -5.48 18.66 -14.18
CA GLU A 188 -4.39 17.76 -14.59
C GLU A 188 -3.82 16.90 -13.43
N ILE A 189 -3.98 17.30 -12.17
CA ILE A 189 -3.40 16.56 -11.05
C ILE A 189 -4.31 15.38 -10.72
N LEU A 190 -3.82 14.21 -11.11
CA LEU A 190 -4.46 12.93 -10.84
C LEU A 190 -3.88 12.31 -9.56
N GLU A 191 -4.72 11.85 -8.64
CA GLU A 191 -4.21 11.15 -7.45
C GLU A 191 -3.53 9.84 -7.83
N GLY A 192 -4.17 9.05 -8.71
CA GLY A 192 -3.68 7.74 -9.08
C GLY A 192 -4.65 6.92 -9.88
N LEU A 193 -4.40 5.61 -9.86
CA LEU A 193 -5.20 4.55 -10.46
C LEU A 193 -5.54 3.51 -9.40
N VAL A 194 -6.66 2.82 -9.58
CA VAL A 194 -7.00 1.60 -8.83
C VAL A 194 -7.01 0.46 -9.82
N ALA A 195 -6.14 -0.54 -9.63
CA ALA A 195 -6.09 -1.73 -10.46
C ALA A 195 -6.57 -2.94 -9.65
N ARG A 196 -7.45 -3.77 -10.21
CA ARG A 196 -7.98 -4.97 -9.55
C ARG A 196 -8.19 -6.11 -10.53
N ILE A 197 -8.22 -7.32 -10.01
CA ILE A 197 -8.57 -8.50 -10.80
C ILE A 197 -10.09 -8.67 -10.84
N VAL A 198 -10.63 -8.93 -12.03
CA VAL A 198 -12.05 -9.19 -12.28
C VAL A 198 -12.24 -10.47 -13.09
N PRO A 199 -13.38 -11.16 -13.00
CA PRO A 199 -13.62 -12.40 -13.75
C PRO A 199 -13.43 -12.25 -15.26
N ARG A 200 -13.11 -13.35 -15.95
CA ARG A 200 -12.95 -13.38 -17.42
C ARG A 200 -14.19 -12.84 -18.14
N GLN A 201 -15.36 -13.19 -17.61
CA GLN A 201 -16.66 -12.83 -18.17
C GLN A 201 -16.91 -11.32 -18.19
N SER A 202 -16.20 -10.54 -17.37
CA SER A 202 -16.36 -9.09 -17.29
C SER A 202 -16.08 -8.39 -18.62
N LEU A 203 -15.22 -8.94 -19.48
CA LEU A 203 -14.96 -8.36 -20.80
C LEU A 203 -16.19 -8.47 -21.72
N VAL A 204 -16.76 -9.67 -21.84
CA VAL A 204 -17.97 -9.93 -22.64
C VAL A 204 -19.17 -9.16 -22.08
N GLN A 205 -19.35 -9.16 -20.76
CA GLN A 205 -20.39 -8.39 -20.08
C GLN A 205 -20.24 -6.88 -20.32
N MET A 206 -19.00 -6.37 -20.37
CA MET A 206 -18.75 -4.96 -20.66
C MET A 206 -19.23 -4.61 -22.07
N GLU A 207 -18.86 -5.38 -23.08
CA GLU A 207 -19.29 -5.16 -24.47
C GLU A 207 -20.82 -5.18 -24.61
N GLU A 208 -21.48 -6.15 -23.96
CA GLU A 208 -22.93 -6.26 -23.96
C GLU A 208 -23.61 -5.07 -23.29
N VAL A 209 -23.14 -4.66 -22.10
CA VAL A 209 -23.68 -3.49 -21.39
C VAL A 209 -23.47 -2.22 -22.20
N LEU A 210 -22.31 -2.03 -22.82
CA LEU A 210 -22.01 -0.85 -23.62
C LEU A 210 -22.95 -0.74 -24.83
N LYS A 211 -23.35 -1.88 -25.41
CA LYS A 211 -24.32 -1.98 -26.51
C LYS A 211 -25.76 -1.75 -26.03
N ASN A 212 -26.17 -2.36 -24.93
CA ASN A 212 -27.55 -2.35 -24.44
C ASN A 212 -27.92 -1.05 -23.70
N PHE A 213 -26.93 -0.39 -23.11
CA PHE A 213 -27.10 0.87 -22.38
C PHE A 213 -26.17 1.92 -22.98
N PRO A 214 -26.44 2.50 -24.16
CA PRO A 214 -25.57 3.54 -24.71
C PRO A 214 -25.54 4.78 -23.81
N GLN A 215 -24.48 5.58 -23.91
CA GLN A 215 -24.40 6.84 -23.17
C GLN A 215 -25.47 7.80 -23.70
N ALA A 216 -26.35 8.29 -22.82
CA ALA A 216 -27.34 9.29 -23.20
C ALA A 216 -26.64 10.59 -23.62
N PRO A 217 -27.14 11.30 -24.65
CA PRO A 217 -26.70 12.65 -24.94
C PRO A 217 -26.89 13.52 -23.70
N PHE A 218 -25.88 14.34 -23.37
CA PHE A 218 -26.09 15.41 -22.41
C PHE A 218 -27.02 16.44 -23.07
N ASP A 219 -28.31 16.40 -22.73
CA ASP A 219 -29.23 17.49 -23.01
C ASP A 219 -28.84 18.65 -22.09
N ALA A 220 -27.82 19.41 -22.49
CA ALA A 220 -27.52 20.72 -21.91
C ALA A 220 -28.60 21.71 -22.34
N GLY A 221 -29.85 21.44 -21.95
CA GLY A 221 -30.89 22.45 -21.95
C GLY A 221 -30.52 23.51 -20.92
N ASP A 222 -30.77 24.76 -21.26
CA ASP A 222 -30.58 25.98 -20.46
C ASP A 222 -31.52 26.00 -19.24
N SER A 223 -31.45 24.96 -18.40
CA SER A 223 -32.27 24.79 -17.21
C SER A 223 -31.56 25.45 -16.04
N ASP A 224 -32.23 26.39 -15.39
CA ASP A 224 -31.79 26.98 -14.13
C ASP A 224 -31.54 25.87 -13.08
N LEU A 225 -30.25 25.63 -12.76
CA LEU A 225 -29.82 24.63 -11.79
C LEU A 225 -29.93 25.14 -10.34
N GLY A 226 -30.36 26.40 -10.16
CA GLY A 226 -30.31 27.10 -8.90
C GLY A 226 -28.87 27.38 -8.43
N PRO A 227 -28.74 27.91 -7.19
CA PRO A 227 -27.44 28.28 -6.65
C PRO A 227 -26.51 27.06 -6.56
N SER A 228 -25.24 27.28 -6.87
CA SER A 228 -24.17 26.29 -6.76
C SER A 228 -23.86 25.96 -5.30
N LEU A 229 -23.18 24.82 -5.10
CA LEU A 229 -22.70 24.41 -3.79
C LEU A 229 -21.88 25.52 -3.11
N ARG A 230 -20.99 26.16 -3.88
CA ARG A 230 -20.10 27.22 -3.39
C ARG A 230 -20.85 28.48 -2.99
N GLU A 231 -21.87 28.89 -3.75
CA GLU A 231 -22.70 30.05 -3.44
C GLU A 231 -23.51 29.86 -2.15
N ILE A 232 -24.12 28.68 -1.98
CA ILE A 232 -24.86 28.35 -0.75
C ILE A 232 -23.91 28.34 0.45
N CYS A 233 -22.75 27.68 0.31
CA CYS A 233 -21.78 27.62 1.39
C CYS A 233 -21.21 29.00 1.75
N ALA A 234 -20.96 29.86 0.77
CA ALA A 234 -20.52 31.24 0.98
C ALA A 234 -21.57 32.08 1.73
N ALA A 235 -22.84 31.97 1.34
CA ALA A 235 -23.94 32.74 1.94
C ALA A 235 -24.21 32.37 3.40
N ASN A 236 -23.89 31.14 3.82
CA ASN A 236 -24.21 30.59 5.15
C ASN A 236 -22.98 30.31 6.02
N ARG A 237 -21.86 30.98 5.75
CA ARG A 237 -20.55 30.71 6.38
C ARG A 237 -20.42 31.02 7.88
N SER A 238 -21.44 31.61 8.50
CA SER A 238 -21.41 31.99 9.92
C SER A 238 -21.88 30.89 10.87
N ASP A 239 -22.62 29.90 10.36
CA ASP A 239 -23.22 28.83 11.18
C ASP A 239 -23.30 27.52 10.39
N GLU A 240 -22.59 26.48 10.85
CA GLU A 240 -22.58 25.15 10.22
C GLU A 240 -24.00 24.56 10.12
N LYS A 241 -24.85 24.78 11.13
CA LYS A 241 -26.23 24.26 11.11
C LYS A 241 -27.07 24.97 10.06
N GLN A 242 -26.92 26.29 9.92
CA GLN A 242 -27.61 27.04 8.86
C GLN A 242 -27.10 26.65 7.48
N GLN A 243 -25.80 26.41 7.32
CA GLN A 243 -25.21 25.92 6.08
C GLN A 243 -25.79 24.55 5.69
N ILE A 244 -25.79 23.59 6.63
CA ILE A 244 -26.41 22.27 6.42
C ILE A 244 -27.89 22.41 6.04
N LYS A 245 -28.62 23.27 6.76
CA LYS A 245 -30.05 23.51 6.50
C LYS A 245 -30.27 24.05 5.08
N ALA A 246 -29.53 25.07 4.69
CA ALA A 246 -29.63 25.68 3.37
C ALA A 246 -29.28 24.69 2.24
N LEU A 247 -28.26 23.84 2.44
CA LEU A 247 -27.93 22.78 1.49
C LEU A 247 -29.10 21.82 1.29
N LEU A 248 -29.66 21.30 2.38
CA LEU A 248 -30.76 20.32 2.34
C LEU A 248 -32.05 20.93 1.75
N GLU A 249 -32.39 22.16 2.12
CA GLU A 249 -33.54 22.89 1.55
C GLU A 249 -33.39 23.12 0.04
N ASN A 250 -32.19 23.47 -0.43
CA ASN A 250 -31.92 23.65 -1.85
C ASN A 250 -31.89 22.34 -2.65
N VAL A 251 -31.80 21.16 -2.01
CA VAL A 251 -31.96 19.87 -2.70
C VAL A 251 -33.42 19.61 -3.07
N GLY A 252 -34.34 20.04 -2.21
CA GLY A 252 -35.77 19.81 -2.37
C GLY A 252 -36.26 18.49 -1.76
N ALA A 253 -37.56 18.46 -1.45
CA ALA A 253 -38.18 17.38 -0.69
C ALA A 253 -38.21 16.02 -1.41
N SER A 254 -38.12 15.97 -2.74
CA SER A 254 -38.13 14.69 -3.48
C SER A 254 -36.92 13.80 -3.18
N MET A 255 -35.76 14.42 -2.92
CA MET A 255 -34.52 13.69 -2.65
C MET A 255 -34.31 13.46 -1.15
N CYS A 256 -34.63 14.46 -0.33
CA CYS A 256 -34.41 14.42 1.12
C CYS A 256 -35.54 15.17 1.84
N PRO A 257 -36.72 14.54 2.05
CA PRO A 257 -37.85 15.19 2.71
C PRO A 257 -37.70 15.31 4.23
N ASP A 258 -36.81 14.52 4.84
CA ASP A 258 -36.61 14.46 6.29
C ASP A 258 -35.16 14.78 6.67
N HIS A 259 -34.97 15.81 7.49
CA HIS A 259 -33.66 16.29 7.93
C HIS A 259 -33.25 15.78 9.32
N SER A 260 -33.98 14.81 9.88
CA SER A 260 -33.78 14.32 11.26
C SER A 260 -32.39 13.74 11.53
N ASP A 261 -31.72 13.15 10.54
CA ASP A 261 -30.34 12.67 10.69
C ASP A 261 -29.35 13.81 11.04
N TRP A 262 -29.64 15.05 10.63
CA TRP A 262 -28.81 16.23 10.93
C TRP A 262 -29.26 16.97 12.18
N PHE A 263 -30.56 17.20 12.34
CA PHE A 263 -31.09 18.09 13.38
C PHE A 263 -31.77 17.37 14.56
N GLY A 264 -32.04 16.07 14.46
CA GLY A 264 -32.81 15.30 15.44
C GLY A 264 -34.31 15.58 15.37
N THR A 265 -35.08 14.87 16.21
CA THR A 265 -36.52 15.07 16.41
C THR A 265 -36.75 15.96 17.63
N GLY A 266 -37.63 16.97 17.52
CA GLY A 266 -37.81 18.04 18.51
C GLY A 266 -37.87 17.56 19.97
N GLY A 267 -36.83 17.91 20.75
CA GLY A 267 -36.71 17.61 22.19
C GLY A 267 -35.45 16.82 22.58
N LEU A 268 -34.77 16.15 21.63
CA LEU A 268 -33.51 15.45 21.87
C LEU A 268 -32.38 16.17 21.13
N ASP A 269 -31.45 16.79 21.87
CA ASP A 269 -30.25 17.40 21.27
C ASP A 269 -29.48 16.37 20.42
N ALA A 270 -28.85 16.85 19.35
CA ALA A 270 -27.93 16.07 18.49
C ALA A 270 -26.75 15.42 19.25
N GLN A 271 -26.55 15.74 20.53
CA GLN A 271 -25.57 15.11 21.42
C GLN A 271 -26.07 13.81 22.08
N SER A 272 -27.38 13.51 22.06
CA SER A 272 -27.98 12.28 22.62
C SER A 272 -28.00 11.08 21.65
N ARG A 273 -27.32 11.19 20.48
CA ARG A 273 -27.36 10.22 19.39
C ARG A 273 -26.93 8.80 19.76
N ASN A 274 -26.11 8.63 20.80
CA ASN A 274 -25.55 7.32 21.14
C ASN A 274 -26.60 6.41 21.79
N ALA A 275 -26.88 5.28 21.15
CA ALA A 275 -27.58 4.20 21.81
C ALA A 275 -26.67 3.55 22.86
N ASP A 276 -27.27 2.98 23.91
CA ASP A 276 -26.55 2.30 24.98
C ASP A 276 -25.63 1.20 24.41
N ARG A 277 -24.40 1.07 24.94
CA ARG A 277 -23.46 -0.01 24.60
C ARG A 277 -24.09 -1.40 24.81
N SER A 278 -25.07 -1.53 25.71
CA SER A 278 -25.83 -2.77 25.92
C SER A 278 -26.60 -3.23 24.68
N VAL A 279 -26.90 -2.34 23.72
CA VAL A 279 -27.65 -2.67 22.49
C VAL A 279 -26.93 -3.71 21.64
N VAL A 280 -25.60 -3.65 21.53
CA VAL A 280 -24.84 -4.68 20.79
C VAL A 280 -24.97 -6.04 21.48
N THR A 281 -25.00 -6.07 22.81
CA THR A 281 -25.21 -7.33 23.56
C THR A 281 -26.63 -7.86 23.35
N LYS A 282 -27.65 -7.01 23.43
CA LYS A 282 -29.05 -7.36 23.14
C LYS A 282 -29.20 -7.88 21.72
N PHE A 283 -28.56 -7.23 20.73
CA PHE A 283 -28.53 -7.68 19.35
C PHE A 283 -27.97 -9.08 19.19
N LEU A 284 -26.85 -9.38 19.86
CA LEU A 284 -26.21 -10.69 19.79
C LEU A 284 -26.98 -11.78 20.55
N GLN A 285 -27.88 -11.41 21.46
CA GLN A 285 -28.75 -12.34 22.21
C GLN A 285 -30.10 -12.55 21.53
N ALA A 286 -30.53 -11.63 20.65
CA ALA A 286 -31.78 -11.72 19.94
C ALA A 286 -31.77 -12.82 18.86
N HIS A 287 -32.94 -13.43 18.63
CA HIS A 287 -33.14 -14.36 17.52
C HIS A 287 -33.11 -13.59 16.19
N PRO A 288 -32.27 -13.98 15.21
CA PRO A 288 -32.21 -13.29 13.93
C PRO A 288 -33.51 -13.50 13.14
N ALA A 289 -34.08 -12.41 12.62
CA ALA A 289 -35.31 -12.44 11.82
C ALA A 289 -35.06 -12.92 10.38
N ASP A 290 -33.84 -12.79 9.88
CA ASP A 290 -33.44 -13.21 8.55
C ASP A 290 -31.99 -13.75 8.52
N TYR A 291 -31.62 -14.31 7.37
CA TYR A 291 -30.30 -14.91 7.18
C TYR A 291 -29.17 -13.88 7.22
N ALA A 292 -29.38 -12.67 6.70
CA ALA A 292 -28.38 -11.59 6.75
C ALA A 292 -28.06 -11.19 8.19
N THR A 293 -29.08 -11.04 9.03
CA THR A 293 -28.96 -10.76 10.46
C THR A 293 -28.20 -11.87 11.17
N LYS A 294 -28.51 -13.14 10.88
CA LYS A 294 -27.77 -14.30 11.41
C LYS A 294 -26.27 -14.21 11.08
N LYS A 295 -25.94 -13.93 9.82
CA LYS A 295 -24.54 -13.82 9.36
C LYS A 295 -23.80 -12.63 9.94
N LEU A 296 -24.47 -11.48 10.08
CA LEU A 296 -23.89 -10.33 10.77
C LEU A 296 -23.61 -10.65 12.25
N GLN A 297 -24.53 -11.32 12.95
CA GLN A 297 -24.30 -11.77 14.33
C GLN A 297 -23.12 -12.75 14.42
N GLU A 298 -23.01 -13.73 13.50
CA GLU A 298 -21.88 -14.67 13.43
C GLU A 298 -20.53 -13.93 13.29
N MET A 299 -20.44 -12.95 12.38
CA MET A 299 -19.25 -12.12 12.20
C MET A 299 -18.88 -11.38 13.48
N ILE A 300 -19.84 -10.67 14.11
CA ILE A 300 -19.56 -9.90 15.33
C ILE A 300 -19.14 -10.82 16.49
N ARG A 301 -19.78 -12.00 16.65
CA ARG A 301 -19.38 -12.99 17.66
C ARG A 301 -17.94 -13.46 17.43
N LEU A 302 -17.59 -13.79 16.19
CA LEU A 302 -16.25 -14.22 15.83
C LEU A 302 -15.21 -13.13 16.11
N MET A 303 -15.49 -11.89 15.70
CA MET A 303 -14.60 -10.75 15.95
C MET A 303 -14.34 -10.55 17.45
N LYS A 304 -15.39 -10.67 18.29
CA LYS A 304 -15.26 -10.59 19.75
C LYS A 304 -14.48 -11.77 20.33
N GLN A 305 -14.75 -12.99 19.88
CA GLN A 305 -14.08 -14.21 20.34
C GLN A 305 -12.59 -14.24 19.99
N ARG A 306 -12.22 -13.78 18.78
CA ARG A 306 -10.82 -13.71 18.32
C ARG A 306 -10.10 -12.43 18.75
N HIS A 307 -10.76 -11.58 19.53
CA HIS A 307 -10.28 -10.28 19.98
C HIS A 307 -9.71 -9.43 18.83
N PHE A 308 -10.45 -9.39 17.71
CA PHE A 308 -10.11 -8.52 16.59
C PHE A 308 -10.38 -7.07 16.96
N SER A 309 -9.43 -6.19 16.64
CA SER A 309 -9.52 -4.77 16.98
C SER A 309 -10.59 -4.10 16.10
N ALA A 310 -11.74 -3.77 16.68
CA ALA A 310 -12.83 -3.10 15.98
C ALA A 310 -13.72 -2.30 16.95
N ALA A 311 -14.37 -1.26 16.43
CA ALA A 311 -15.35 -0.46 17.12
C ALA A 311 -16.75 -0.71 16.56
N PHE A 312 -17.72 -0.89 17.46
CA PHE A 312 -19.15 -1.02 17.16
C PHE A 312 -19.88 0.12 17.85
N LYS A 313 -20.28 1.15 17.09
CA LYS A 313 -21.03 2.30 17.62
C LYS A 313 -22.49 2.19 17.18
N CYS A 314 -23.43 2.35 18.09
CA CYS A 314 -24.87 2.30 17.77
C CYS A 314 -25.49 3.67 18.01
N TYR A 315 -26.35 4.09 17.09
CA TYR A 315 -27.05 5.37 17.12
C TYR A 315 -28.54 5.16 16.91
N TRP A 316 -29.41 5.88 17.60
CA TRP A 316 -30.86 5.80 17.35
C TRP A 316 -31.18 6.22 15.92
N ASN A 317 -32.12 5.52 15.27
CA ASN A 317 -32.55 5.86 13.91
C ASN A 317 -33.74 6.83 13.99
N TYR A 318 -33.45 8.13 13.80
CA TYR A 318 -34.44 9.21 13.95
C TYR A 318 -35.60 9.13 12.95
N HIS A 319 -35.39 8.62 11.74
CA HIS A 319 -36.44 8.43 10.74
C HIS A 319 -37.54 7.45 11.18
N LYS A 320 -37.30 6.67 12.23
CA LYS A 320 -38.23 5.64 12.74
C LYS A 320 -38.57 5.84 14.22
N ILE A 321 -38.24 7.00 14.80
CA ILE A 321 -38.42 7.28 16.24
C ILE A 321 -39.90 7.35 16.65
N ASP A 322 -40.80 7.85 15.80
CA ASP A 322 -42.23 7.92 16.13
C ASP A 322 -42.91 6.55 16.21
N SER A 323 -42.19 5.47 15.83
CA SER A 323 -42.61 4.07 15.96
C SER A 323 -42.04 3.35 17.19
N LEU A 324 -41.35 4.07 18.08
CA LEU A 324 -40.77 3.55 19.33
C LEU A 324 -41.86 3.20 20.37
N SER A 325 -42.57 2.10 20.14
CA SER A 325 -43.11 1.32 21.27
C SER A 325 -41.92 0.74 22.05
N ASN A 326 -42.05 0.53 23.37
CA ASN A 326 -41.04 -0.21 24.16
C ASN A 326 -40.66 -1.59 23.56
N ASP A 327 -41.50 -2.11 22.66
CA ASP A 327 -41.33 -3.39 21.98
C ASP A 327 -40.63 -3.30 20.60
N ASN A 328 -40.25 -2.11 20.10
CA ASN A 328 -39.52 -1.93 18.82
C ASN A 328 -38.42 -0.87 18.97
N LEU A 329 -37.18 -1.21 18.66
CA LEU A 329 -36.00 -0.35 18.75
C LEU A 329 -35.28 -0.31 17.39
N TYR A 330 -35.16 0.88 16.80
CA TYR A 330 -34.44 1.10 15.55
C TYR A 330 -33.13 1.84 15.79
N TYR A 331 -32.02 1.30 15.28
CA TYR A 331 -30.71 1.93 15.40
C TYR A 331 -29.83 1.69 14.17
N LYS A 332 -28.94 2.65 13.92
CA LYS A 332 -27.86 2.57 12.92
C LYS A 332 -26.59 2.09 13.63
N MET A 333 -26.01 0.98 13.18
CA MET A 333 -24.74 0.45 13.68
C MET A 333 -23.60 0.83 12.74
N VAL A 334 -22.58 1.49 13.29
CA VAL A 334 -21.31 1.81 12.62
C VAL A 334 -20.26 0.81 13.08
N ILE A 335 -19.72 0.05 12.13
CA ILE A 335 -18.68 -0.94 12.38
C ILE A 335 -17.39 -0.41 11.75
N HIS A 336 -16.32 -0.29 12.54
CA HIS A 336 -15.01 0.16 12.08
C HIS A 336 -13.92 -0.81 12.55
N VAL A 337 -13.25 -1.46 11.60
CA VAL A 337 -12.17 -2.41 11.88
C VAL A 337 -10.84 -1.67 11.92
N HIS A 338 -10.07 -1.90 12.97
CA HIS A 338 -8.76 -1.29 13.17
C HIS A 338 -7.65 -2.25 12.75
N ASN A 339 -6.59 -1.70 12.15
CA ASN A 339 -5.39 -2.41 11.69
C ASN A 339 -5.60 -3.37 10.51
N ASP A 340 -4.67 -3.32 9.55
CA ASP A 340 -4.72 -4.17 8.35
C ASP A 340 -4.49 -5.66 8.66
N SER A 341 -3.84 -5.97 9.79
CA SER A 341 -3.62 -7.35 10.23
C SER A 341 -4.91 -8.10 10.56
N VAL A 342 -5.99 -7.40 10.91
CA VAL A 342 -7.28 -8.04 11.21
C VAL A 342 -7.90 -8.68 9.96
N PHE A 343 -7.78 -8.05 8.78
CA PHE A 343 -8.34 -8.59 7.54
C PHE A 343 -7.69 -9.92 7.16
N ARG A 344 -6.35 -10.00 7.26
CA ARG A 344 -5.60 -11.23 7.02
C ARG A 344 -6.06 -12.37 7.94
N ARG A 345 -6.19 -12.10 9.25
CA ARG A 345 -6.64 -13.08 10.25
C ARG A 345 -8.10 -13.49 10.03
N TYR A 346 -8.98 -12.54 9.71
CA TYR A 346 -10.38 -12.83 9.43
C TYR A 346 -10.54 -13.67 8.15
N GLN A 347 -9.73 -13.40 7.12
CA GLN A 347 -9.74 -14.16 5.87
C GLN A 347 -9.35 -15.63 6.10
N GLN A 348 -8.43 -15.92 7.02
CA GLN A 348 -8.11 -17.31 7.41
C GLN A 348 -9.33 -18.02 8.01
N GLU A 349 -10.14 -17.32 8.82
CA GLU A 349 -11.38 -17.87 9.35
C GLU A 349 -12.43 -18.08 8.25
N MET A 350 -12.53 -17.17 7.27
CA MET A 350 -13.38 -17.35 6.09
C MET A 350 -12.99 -18.58 5.26
N ARG A 351 -11.70 -18.92 5.16
CA ARG A 351 -11.28 -20.17 4.48
C ARG A 351 -11.81 -21.42 5.17
N ARG A 352 -11.87 -21.42 6.51
CA ARG A 352 -12.40 -22.51 7.32
C ARG A 352 -13.94 -22.51 7.33
N ASN A 353 -14.55 -21.34 7.15
CA ASN A 353 -15.99 -21.15 7.17
C ASN A 353 -16.40 -20.20 6.04
N GLN A 354 -16.56 -20.76 4.84
CA GLN A 354 -16.85 -20.01 3.61
C GLN A 354 -18.18 -19.23 3.67
N GLY A 355 -19.08 -19.60 4.59
CA GLY A 355 -20.34 -18.90 4.81
C GLY A 355 -20.24 -17.67 5.72
N LEU A 356 -19.04 -17.23 6.13
CA LEU A 356 -18.86 -16.03 6.95
C LEU A 356 -19.09 -14.75 6.14
N TRP A 357 -19.62 -13.73 6.82
CA TRP A 357 -19.80 -12.40 6.25
C TRP A 357 -18.43 -11.76 5.92
N PRO A 358 -18.23 -11.10 4.76
CA PRO A 358 -16.97 -10.43 4.44
C PRO A 358 -16.63 -9.28 5.38
N LEU A 359 -15.35 -9.11 5.69
CA LEU A 359 -14.93 -8.01 6.56
C LEU A 359 -14.53 -6.77 5.76
N TYR A 360 -15.16 -5.64 6.07
CA TYR A 360 -14.85 -4.33 5.49
C TYR A 360 -14.22 -3.39 6.51
N ARG A 361 -13.41 -2.41 6.04
CA ARG A 361 -12.75 -1.41 6.90
C ARG A 361 -13.74 -0.61 7.74
N GLY A 362 -14.80 -0.13 7.10
CA GLY A 362 -15.90 0.54 7.77
C GLY A 362 -17.18 0.31 6.98
N PHE A 363 -18.29 0.04 7.67
CA PHE A 363 -19.60 -0.08 7.05
C PHE A 363 -20.73 0.19 8.06
N PHE A 364 -21.92 0.42 7.54
CA PHE A 364 -23.12 0.81 8.28
C PHE A 364 -24.21 -0.23 8.08
N VAL A 365 -24.96 -0.50 9.14
CA VAL A 365 -26.12 -1.40 9.07
C VAL A 365 -27.27 -0.79 9.86
N ASP A 366 -28.43 -0.73 9.23
CA ASP A 366 -29.69 -0.41 9.91
C ASP A 366 -30.22 -1.67 10.59
N VAL A 367 -30.50 -1.58 11.89
CA VAL A 367 -30.94 -2.71 12.69
C VAL A 367 -32.24 -2.37 13.40
N ASN A 368 -33.17 -3.33 13.36
CA ASN A 368 -34.43 -3.30 14.08
C ASN A 368 -34.46 -4.44 15.10
N LEU A 369 -34.58 -4.11 16.38
CA LEU A 369 -34.82 -5.07 17.46
C LEU A 369 -36.26 -4.94 17.92
N PHE A 370 -37.00 -6.04 17.89
CA PHE A 370 -38.39 -6.05 18.27
C PHE A 370 -38.76 -7.25 19.13
N LYS A 371 -39.79 -7.09 19.96
CA LYS A 371 -40.41 -8.19 20.70
C LYS A 371 -41.43 -8.88 19.81
N ALA A 372 -41.30 -10.19 19.65
CA ALA A 372 -42.22 -10.95 18.81
C ALA A 372 -43.57 -11.15 19.51
N ASN A 373 -44.67 -10.71 18.88
CA ASN A 373 -46.04 -11.08 19.26
C ASN A 373 -46.50 -12.30 18.45
N ASN A 374 -47.44 -13.09 18.98
CA ASN A 374 -47.89 -14.38 18.39
C ASN A 374 -48.22 -14.34 16.88
N LYS A 375 -48.75 -13.22 16.35
CA LYS A 375 -48.98 -13.03 14.90
C LYS A 375 -47.69 -12.86 14.09
N LYS A 376 -46.79 -11.95 14.50
CA LYS A 376 -45.49 -11.73 13.84
C LYS A 376 -44.56 -12.95 13.96
N ALA A 377 -44.62 -13.66 15.09
CA ALA A 377 -43.90 -14.91 15.28
C ALA A 377 -44.39 -16.00 14.30
N ALA A 378 -45.70 -16.06 14.03
CA ALA A 378 -46.27 -17.00 13.06
C ALA A 378 -45.94 -16.64 11.59
N GLU A 379 -45.84 -15.35 11.24
CA GLU A 379 -45.37 -14.89 9.92
C GLU A 379 -43.88 -15.21 9.71
N LEU A 380 -43.02 -14.88 10.68
CA LEU A 380 -41.58 -15.21 10.63
C LEU A 380 -41.32 -16.73 10.64
N ALA A 381 -42.17 -17.52 11.32
CA ALA A 381 -42.07 -18.97 11.32
C ALA A 381 -42.50 -19.61 9.99
N LYS A 382 -43.43 -18.99 9.25
CA LYS A 382 -43.79 -19.41 7.89
C LYS A 382 -42.65 -19.15 6.90
N ASP A 383 -41.98 -18.00 7.00
CA ASP A 383 -40.80 -17.70 6.16
C ASP A 383 -39.58 -18.54 6.56
N GLY A 384 -39.33 -18.73 7.86
CA GLY A 384 -38.20 -19.51 8.38
C GLY A 384 -38.22 -21.00 8.01
N ASN A 385 -39.38 -21.65 8.02
CA ASN A 385 -39.53 -23.06 7.62
C ASN A 385 -39.46 -23.26 6.10
N THR A 386 -39.85 -22.26 5.31
CA THR A 386 -39.72 -22.29 3.84
C THR A 386 -38.27 -22.04 3.43
N LEU A 387 -37.54 -21.18 4.16
CA LEU A 387 -36.11 -20.93 4.00
C LEU A 387 -35.24 -22.13 4.39
N LEU A 388 -35.51 -22.81 5.51
CA LEU A 388 -34.75 -24.00 5.93
C LEU A 388 -34.87 -25.17 4.93
N LYS A 389 -36.03 -25.34 4.29
CA LYS A 389 -36.21 -26.32 3.21
C LYS A 389 -35.51 -25.91 1.91
N ASN A 390 -35.53 -24.62 1.55
CA ASN A 390 -34.87 -24.14 0.34
C ASN A 390 -33.34 -24.07 0.48
N ILE A 391 -32.80 -23.89 1.69
CA ILE A 391 -31.35 -23.93 1.97
C ILE A 391 -30.79 -25.35 1.82
N ASN A 392 -31.55 -26.36 2.24
CA ASN A 392 -31.14 -27.77 2.07
C ASN A 392 -31.33 -28.28 0.63
N GLY A 393 -32.19 -27.66 -0.18
CA GLY A 393 -32.39 -28.00 -1.60
C GLY A 393 -31.52 -27.19 -2.58
N ALA A 394 -31.17 -25.94 -2.24
CA ALA A 394 -30.37 -25.07 -3.12
C ALA A 394 -28.85 -25.27 -2.98
N LEU A 395 -28.38 -26.08 -2.02
CA LEU A 395 -26.98 -26.48 -1.98
C LEU A 395 -26.59 -27.36 -3.18
N ASP A 396 -27.56 -28.02 -3.83
CA ASP A 396 -27.31 -28.98 -4.91
C ASP A 396 -27.76 -28.50 -6.31
N SER A 397 -28.46 -27.36 -6.42
CA SER A 397 -28.97 -26.91 -7.73
C SER A 397 -29.17 -25.39 -7.82
N ASN A 398 -28.06 -24.63 -7.86
CA ASN A 398 -27.84 -23.47 -8.74
C ASN A 398 -26.60 -22.70 -8.27
N GLY A 399 -25.45 -23.18 -8.73
CA GLY A 399 -24.14 -22.57 -8.56
C GLY A 399 -23.01 -23.38 -9.20
N SER A 400 -23.31 -24.19 -10.22
CA SER A 400 -22.30 -24.91 -11.02
C SER A 400 -21.66 -24.02 -12.10
N VAL A 401 -21.34 -22.78 -11.73
CA VAL A 401 -20.27 -22.04 -12.39
C VAL A 401 -19.35 -21.62 -11.25
N VAL A 402 -18.46 -22.55 -10.90
CA VAL A 402 -17.25 -22.22 -10.15
C VAL A 402 -16.45 -21.34 -11.10
N ASP A 403 -16.70 -20.04 -11.07
CA ASP A 403 -15.83 -19.06 -11.71
C ASP A 403 -14.49 -19.18 -10.96
N GLY A 404 -13.51 -19.78 -11.62
CA GLY A 404 -12.34 -20.45 -11.03
C GLY A 404 -11.28 -19.53 -10.41
N LEU A 405 -11.67 -18.63 -9.52
CA LEU A 405 -10.76 -17.82 -8.72
C LEU A 405 -10.90 -18.19 -7.24
N ALA A 406 -9.79 -18.52 -6.59
CA ALA A 406 -9.75 -18.67 -5.15
C ALA A 406 -10.14 -17.34 -4.47
N ASP A 407 -10.73 -17.39 -3.28
CA ASP A 407 -11.23 -16.20 -2.55
C ASP A 407 -10.10 -15.20 -2.16
N GLU A 408 -8.83 -15.58 -2.29
CA GLU A 408 -7.67 -14.68 -2.18
C GLU A 408 -7.40 -13.89 -3.47
N ASP A 409 -7.64 -14.52 -4.62
CA ASP A 409 -7.33 -14.04 -5.96
C ASP A 409 -8.41 -13.09 -6.50
N SER A 410 -9.66 -13.28 -6.06
CA SER A 410 -10.80 -12.39 -6.34
C SER A 410 -10.68 -11.01 -5.68
N ASN A 411 -9.80 -10.86 -4.68
CA ASN A 411 -9.63 -9.65 -3.87
C ASN A 411 -8.33 -8.89 -4.16
N LEU A 412 -7.55 -9.31 -5.16
CA LEU A 412 -6.28 -8.67 -5.49
C LEU A 412 -6.52 -7.29 -6.11
N MET A 413 -6.22 -6.23 -5.34
CA MET A 413 -6.37 -4.83 -5.74
C MET A 413 -5.15 -4.01 -5.28
N VAL A 414 -4.68 -3.10 -6.14
CA VAL A 414 -3.58 -2.17 -5.84
C VAL A 414 -3.99 -0.73 -6.13
N LYS A 415 -3.52 0.19 -5.30
CA LYS A 415 -3.71 1.65 -5.48
C LYS A 415 -2.38 2.26 -5.89
N LEU A 416 -2.34 2.83 -7.08
CA LEU A 416 -1.13 3.32 -7.73
C LEU A 416 -1.18 4.85 -7.80
N LYS A 417 -0.40 5.55 -6.96
CA LYS A 417 -0.46 7.03 -6.87
C LYS A 417 0.68 7.71 -7.63
N PHE A 418 0.42 8.87 -8.24
CA PHE A 418 1.42 9.66 -8.98
C PHE A 418 2.18 10.63 -8.08
N LEU A 419 3.44 10.92 -8.43
CA LEU A 419 4.33 11.79 -7.65
C LEU A 419 3.83 13.23 -7.56
N THR A 420 3.23 13.75 -8.63
CA THR A 420 2.66 15.11 -8.70
C THR A 420 1.59 15.36 -7.62
N TYR A 421 0.76 14.35 -7.34
CA TYR A 421 -0.17 14.33 -6.21
C TYR A 421 0.54 14.09 -4.88
N LYS A 422 1.45 13.10 -4.81
CA LYS A 422 2.17 12.76 -3.56
C LYS A 422 2.96 13.96 -3.02
N LEU A 423 3.53 14.79 -3.89
CA LEU A 423 4.19 16.04 -3.55
C LEU A 423 3.27 16.95 -2.73
N ARG A 424 2.06 17.20 -3.22
CA ARG A 424 1.11 18.12 -2.58
C ARG A 424 0.54 17.54 -1.29
N THR A 425 0.07 16.30 -1.33
CA THR A 425 -0.65 15.70 -0.21
C THR A 425 0.29 15.18 0.87
N PHE A 426 1.33 14.42 0.51
CA PHE A 426 2.16 13.73 1.50
C PHE A 426 3.42 14.50 1.87
N LEU A 427 4.06 15.18 0.92
CA LEU A 427 5.28 15.93 1.22
C LEU A 427 4.96 17.31 1.78
N ILE A 428 4.06 18.07 1.15
CA ILE A 428 3.65 19.40 1.61
C ILE A 428 2.63 19.30 2.75
N ARG A 429 1.36 18.94 2.49
CA ARG A 429 0.25 19.01 3.47
C ARG A 429 0.53 18.21 4.73
N ASN A 430 0.81 16.91 4.60
CA ASN A 430 1.04 16.05 5.77
C ASN A 430 2.35 16.38 6.49
N GLY A 431 3.32 16.99 5.81
CA GLY A 431 4.58 17.42 6.41
C GLY A 431 4.52 18.78 7.11
N LEU A 432 3.43 19.56 6.96
CA LEU A 432 3.26 20.86 7.62
C LEU A 432 3.42 20.77 9.14
N SER A 433 2.81 19.77 9.78
CA SER A 433 2.92 19.60 11.24
C SER A 433 4.37 19.45 11.68
N THR A 434 5.15 18.58 11.01
CA THR A 434 6.58 18.40 11.31
C THR A 434 7.38 19.68 11.04
N LEU A 435 7.09 20.38 9.93
CA LEU A 435 7.78 21.63 9.60
C LEU A 435 7.56 22.73 10.65
N PHE A 436 6.32 22.92 11.11
CA PHE A 436 5.99 23.97 12.07
C PHE A 436 6.29 23.61 13.52
N LYS A 437 6.17 22.34 13.92
CA LYS A 437 6.46 21.89 15.30
C LYS A 437 7.94 21.60 15.53
N ASP A 438 8.59 20.89 14.61
CA ASP A 438 9.93 20.33 14.79
C ASP A 438 11.00 21.04 13.92
N GLY A 439 10.57 21.90 13.00
CA GLY A 439 11.43 22.74 12.17
C GLY A 439 11.91 22.11 10.86
N PRO A 440 12.64 22.88 10.03
CA PRO A 440 13.04 22.47 8.68
C PRO A 440 13.91 21.19 8.61
N SER A 441 14.76 20.95 9.61
CA SER A 441 15.61 19.74 9.66
C SER A 441 14.80 18.46 9.85
N ALA A 442 13.80 18.50 10.74
CA ALA A 442 12.88 17.39 10.94
C ALA A 442 11.99 17.17 9.71
N TYR A 443 11.52 18.25 9.08
CA TYR A 443 10.78 18.20 7.82
C TYR A 443 11.59 17.54 6.69
N ARG A 444 12.88 17.88 6.57
CA ARG A 444 13.81 17.24 5.63
C ARG A 444 13.94 15.74 5.88
N THR A 445 14.12 15.36 7.14
CA THR A 445 14.18 13.94 7.52
C THR A 445 12.88 13.22 7.18
N TYR A 446 11.73 13.87 7.40
CA TYR A 446 10.41 13.37 7.06
C TYR A 446 10.25 13.13 5.55
N TYR A 447 10.47 14.13 4.70
CA TYR A 447 10.22 13.98 3.27
C TYR A 447 11.23 13.03 2.60
N LEU A 448 12.50 12.99 3.06
CA LEU A 448 13.51 12.04 2.58
C LEU A 448 13.10 10.60 2.89
N ARG A 449 12.55 10.36 4.09
CA ARG A 449 12.00 9.05 4.46
C ARG A 449 10.84 8.65 3.57
N GLN A 450 9.92 9.57 3.26
CA GLN A 450 8.79 9.29 2.36
C GLN A 450 9.27 8.90 0.95
N MET A 451 10.18 9.68 0.36
CA MET A 451 10.74 9.38 -0.97
C MET A 451 11.51 8.05 -1.00
N LYS A 452 12.27 7.72 0.05
CA LYS A 452 12.94 6.41 0.19
C LYS A 452 11.92 5.26 0.26
N ASN A 453 10.83 5.44 1.01
CA ASN A 453 9.79 4.43 1.13
C ASN A 453 9.02 4.22 -0.18
N TRP A 454 8.85 5.25 -1.00
CA TRP A 454 8.17 5.15 -2.30
C TRP A 454 9.07 4.65 -3.43
N GLY A 455 10.38 4.52 -3.20
CA GLY A 455 11.34 4.18 -4.25
C GLY A 455 11.53 5.27 -5.29
N THR A 456 11.35 6.55 -4.93
CA THR A 456 11.54 7.69 -5.87
C THR A 456 12.96 7.70 -6.43
N SER A 457 13.13 7.95 -7.72
CA SER A 457 14.42 7.95 -8.41
C SER A 457 15.38 8.99 -7.81
N THR A 458 16.69 8.70 -7.83
CA THR A 458 17.72 9.59 -7.24
C THR A 458 17.73 10.97 -7.90
N ASN A 459 17.46 11.05 -9.19
CA ASN A 459 17.31 12.31 -9.92
C ASN A 459 16.11 13.11 -9.39
N LYS A 460 14.93 12.47 -9.28
CA LYS A 460 13.74 13.13 -8.75
C LYS A 460 13.85 13.49 -7.28
N GLN A 461 14.53 12.70 -6.47
CA GLN A 461 14.82 13.07 -5.08
C GLN A 461 15.61 14.38 -5.00
N ARG A 462 16.64 14.56 -5.84
CA ARG A 462 17.44 15.81 -5.87
C ARG A 462 16.60 17.02 -6.25
N GLU A 463 15.74 16.87 -7.26
CA GLU A 463 14.81 17.93 -7.69
C GLU A 463 13.80 18.29 -6.58
N LEU A 464 13.19 17.28 -5.95
CA LEU A 464 12.21 17.47 -4.87
C LEU A 464 12.83 18.08 -3.61
N ILE A 465 14.05 17.67 -3.22
CA ILE A 465 14.77 18.25 -2.08
C ILE A 465 14.88 19.77 -2.26
N LYS A 466 15.32 20.21 -3.44
CA LYS A 466 15.46 21.64 -3.75
C LYS A 466 14.12 22.37 -3.63
N LEU A 467 13.07 21.84 -4.25
CA LEU A 467 11.73 22.42 -4.18
C LEU A 467 11.20 22.50 -2.74
N LEU A 468 11.33 21.43 -1.96
CA LEU A 468 10.79 21.33 -0.61
C LEU A 468 11.56 22.17 0.41
N ASP A 469 12.87 22.34 0.23
CA ASP A 469 13.67 23.27 1.03
C ASP A 469 13.23 24.72 0.78
N GLU A 470 13.06 25.10 -0.49
CA GLU A 470 12.56 26.43 -0.86
C GLU A 470 11.13 26.66 -0.34
N TRP A 471 10.27 25.65 -0.43
CA TRP A 471 8.92 25.68 0.15
C TRP A 471 8.97 25.93 1.66
N ALA A 472 9.82 25.21 2.39
CA ALA A 472 9.96 25.34 3.83
C ALA A 472 10.38 26.76 4.24
N VAL A 473 11.33 27.36 3.50
CA VAL A 473 11.76 28.75 3.72
C VAL A 473 10.64 29.73 3.40
N PHE A 474 9.97 29.57 2.25
CA PHE A 474 8.87 30.43 1.81
C PHE A 474 7.74 30.47 2.85
N ILE A 475 7.23 29.31 3.26
CA ILE A 475 6.04 29.26 4.11
C ILE A 475 6.36 29.71 5.55
N ARG A 476 7.55 29.38 6.06
CA ARG A 476 7.99 29.86 7.38
C ARG A 476 8.23 31.37 7.40
N ARG A 477 8.71 31.96 6.30
CA ARG A 477 8.85 33.42 6.21
C ARG A 477 7.49 34.12 6.29
N LYS A 478 6.46 33.54 5.67
CA LYS A 478 5.11 34.11 5.63
C LYS A 478 4.33 33.91 6.95
N TYR A 479 4.39 32.72 7.55
CA TYR A 479 3.59 32.37 8.73
C TYR A 479 4.36 32.38 10.06
N GLY A 480 5.68 32.50 10.04
CA GLY A 480 6.51 32.39 11.23
C GLY A 480 6.39 31.00 11.87
N ASN A 481 5.86 30.96 13.10
CA ASN A 481 5.56 29.72 13.84
C ASN A 481 4.06 29.39 13.88
N LYS A 482 3.21 30.19 13.22
CA LYS A 482 1.76 29.91 13.16
C LYS A 482 1.53 28.73 12.20
N PRO A 483 0.77 27.70 12.60
CA PRO A 483 0.53 26.56 11.72
C PRO A 483 -0.38 26.96 10.55
N LEU A 484 0.00 26.55 9.33
CA LEU A 484 -0.90 26.57 8.18
C LEU A 484 -1.90 25.41 8.30
N SER A 485 -3.19 25.66 8.08
CA SER A 485 -4.20 24.61 8.08
C SER A 485 -4.00 23.62 6.93
N SER A 486 -4.13 22.32 7.21
CA SER A 486 -4.11 21.26 6.20
C SER A 486 -5.33 21.29 5.28
N SER A 487 -6.44 21.88 5.71
CA SER A 487 -7.67 21.99 4.91
C SER A 487 -7.63 23.11 3.87
N THR A 488 -6.71 24.06 3.99
CA THR A 488 -6.61 25.25 3.11
C THR A 488 -5.20 25.46 2.54
N TYR A 489 -4.31 24.48 2.68
CA TYR A 489 -2.90 24.63 2.33
C TYR A 489 -2.64 24.95 0.86
N LEU A 490 -3.56 24.59 -0.05
CA LEU A 490 -3.39 24.85 -1.48
C LEU A 490 -3.45 26.35 -1.81
N SER A 491 -4.06 27.17 -0.94
CA SER A 491 -4.02 28.65 -1.08
C SER A 491 -2.58 29.19 -1.03
N GLU A 492 -1.67 28.47 -0.38
CA GLU A 492 -0.24 28.84 -0.31
C GLU A 492 0.61 27.98 -1.24
N ALA A 493 0.30 26.68 -1.33
CA ALA A 493 1.09 25.74 -2.11
C ALA A 493 0.94 25.96 -3.61
N GLU A 494 -0.26 26.20 -4.14
CA GLU A 494 -0.47 26.36 -5.59
C GLU A 494 0.25 27.60 -6.17
N PRO A 495 0.17 28.81 -5.58
CA PRO A 495 0.95 29.95 -6.04
C PRO A 495 2.46 29.70 -6.01
N PHE A 496 2.96 29.07 -4.95
CA PHE A 496 4.37 28.73 -4.84
C PHE A 496 4.81 27.76 -5.95
N LEU A 497 4.02 26.70 -6.16
CA LEU A 497 4.30 25.69 -7.17
C LEU A 497 4.22 26.27 -8.58
N GLU A 498 3.24 27.13 -8.86
CA GLU A 498 3.13 27.83 -10.15
C GLU A 498 4.36 28.70 -10.43
N GLN A 499 4.80 29.49 -9.45
CA GLN A 499 6.01 30.32 -9.58
C GLN A 499 7.26 29.47 -9.74
N TYR A 500 7.36 28.33 -9.05
CA TYR A 500 8.50 27.42 -9.18
C TYR A 500 8.53 26.77 -10.58
N ALA A 501 7.36 26.37 -11.09
CA ALA A 501 7.20 25.73 -12.38
C ALA A 501 7.59 26.66 -13.55
N LYS A 502 7.21 27.94 -13.49
CA LYS A 502 7.56 28.97 -14.50
C LYS A 502 9.07 29.20 -14.69
N ARG A 503 9.91 28.76 -13.74
CA ARG A 503 11.37 28.97 -13.82
C ARG A 503 12.07 28.07 -14.85
N SER A 504 11.52 26.89 -15.17
CA SER A 504 12.06 26.01 -16.22
C SER A 504 11.09 24.91 -16.64
N PRO A 505 11.21 24.35 -17.87
CA PRO A 505 10.44 23.19 -18.29
C PRO A 505 10.62 21.95 -17.40
N ALA A 506 11.81 21.77 -16.81
CA ALA A 506 12.09 20.67 -15.89
C ALA A 506 11.28 20.81 -14.58
N ASN A 507 11.17 22.03 -14.06
CA ASN A 507 10.34 22.32 -12.89
C ASN A 507 8.85 22.11 -13.17
N GLN A 508 8.39 22.51 -14.36
CA GLN A 508 7.01 22.23 -14.79
C GLN A 508 6.74 20.73 -14.80
N ALA A 509 7.62 19.93 -15.41
CA ALA A 509 7.47 18.48 -15.46
C ALA A 509 7.49 17.82 -14.07
N LEU A 510 8.29 18.34 -13.14
CA LEU A 510 8.33 17.87 -11.74
C LEU A 510 7.00 18.11 -11.00
N ILE A 511 6.40 19.28 -11.21
CA ILE A 511 5.21 19.72 -10.48
C ILE A 511 3.92 19.19 -11.13
N GLY A 512 3.96 18.92 -12.44
CA GLY A 512 2.81 18.57 -13.26
C GLY A 512 2.10 19.83 -13.75
N ALA A 513 1.01 20.19 -13.09
CA ALA A 513 0.24 21.41 -13.37
C ALA A 513 0.02 22.20 -12.08
N ALA A 514 0.06 23.54 -12.15
CA ALA A 514 -0.20 24.44 -11.03
C ALA A 514 -0.79 25.76 -11.56
N GLY A 515 -1.42 26.56 -10.69
CA GLY A 515 -1.95 27.89 -11.05
C GLY A 515 -3.45 27.97 -11.32
N ASN A 516 -4.19 26.85 -11.19
CA ASN A 516 -5.65 26.87 -11.18
C ASN A 516 -6.14 27.33 -9.79
N LEU A 517 -6.07 28.64 -9.53
CA LEU A 517 -6.38 29.19 -8.22
C LEU A 517 -7.90 29.26 -8.00
N VAL A 518 -8.43 28.28 -7.28
CA VAL A 518 -9.79 28.31 -6.74
C VAL A 518 -9.70 28.91 -5.33
N GLN A 519 -10.16 30.16 -5.13
CA GLN A 519 -10.10 30.84 -3.82
C GLN A 519 -11.19 30.34 -2.89
N THR A 520 -10.83 29.50 -1.92
CA THR A 520 -11.77 28.80 -1.04
C THR A 520 -12.11 29.60 0.21
N GLU A 521 -11.37 30.68 0.52
CA GLU A 521 -11.58 31.49 1.72
C GLU A 521 -13.01 32.02 1.86
N ASN A 522 -13.72 32.12 0.73
CA ASN A 522 -15.07 32.66 0.65
C ASN A 522 -16.19 31.60 0.78
N PHE A 523 -15.90 30.29 0.68
CA PHE A 523 -16.94 29.26 0.61
C PHE A 523 -16.62 27.91 1.28
N LEU A 524 -15.51 27.79 2.02
CA LEU A 524 -15.22 26.57 2.80
C LEU A 524 -16.35 26.27 3.80
N ALA A 525 -16.69 24.99 3.92
CA ALA A 525 -17.58 24.54 4.97
C ALA A 525 -16.97 24.78 6.35
N ILE A 526 -17.81 25.15 7.32
CA ILE A 526 -17.39 25.19 8.73
C ILE A 526 -17.30 23.76 9.21
N LEU A 527 -16.10 23.34 9.62
CA LEU A 527 -15.88 22.02 10.22
C LEU A 527 -15.72 22.20 11.73
N ASP A 528 -16.61 21.59 12.50
CA ASP A 528 -16.56 21.58 13.96
C ASP A 528 -15.21 20.99 14.43
N ALA A 529 -14.37 21.81 15.09
CA ALA A 529 -12.94 21.59 15.36
C ALA A 529 -12.58 20.41 16.30
N LYS A 530 -13.53 19.50 16.56
CA LYS A 530 -13.38 18.32 17.43
C LYS A 530 -13.49 16.98 16.71
N ARG A 531 -13.66 16.95 15.39
CA ARG A 531 -13.82 15.70 14.63
C ARG A 531 -12.69 15.55 13.63
N ASP A 532 -11.55 15.07 14.11
CA ASP A 532 -10.43 14.63 13.28
C ASP A 532 -10.90 13.51 12.32
N GLU A 533 -10.78 13.76 11.01
CA GLU A 533 -11.12 12.80 9.95
C GLU A 533 -10.06 11.71 9.72
N GLU A 534 -8.88 11.84 10.33
CA GLU A 534 -7.78 10.88 10.19
C GLU A 534 -7.57 10.08 11.48
N GLY A 535 -8.37 9.02 11.63
CA GLY A 535 -8.17 7.98 12.65
C GLY A 535 -6.95 7.06 12.42
N ASP A 536 -5.84 7.60 11.90
CA ASP A 536 -4.55 6.90 11.73
C ASP A 536 -3.38 7.87 11.99
N LEU A 537 -3.32 8.48 13.18
CA LEU A 537 -2.10 9.13 13.66
C LEU A 537 -1.31 8.15 14.53
N ARG A 538 -0.23 7.62 13.95
CA ARG A 538 0.86 6.98 14.68
C ARG A 538 1.42 7.98 15.70
N THR A 539 1.56 7.54 16.94
CA THR A 539 2.28 8.27 18.00
C THR A 539 3.75 8.49 17.61
N ASP A 540 4.18 9.75 17.71
CA ASP A 540 5.55 10.22 17.52
C ASP A 540 6.59 9.39 18.31
N HIS A 541 7.71 9.08 17.65
CA HIS A 541 8.94 8.66 18.31
C HIS A 541 10.03 9.68 18.03
N GLY A 542 10.53 10.25 19.13
CA GLY A 542 11.39 11.42 19.17
C GLY A 542 12.72 11.27 18.44
N ALA A 543 13.19 12.42 17.95
CA ALA A 543 14.46 12.62 17.30
C ALA A 543 15.65 12.31 18.23
N ALA A 544 16.66 11.62 17.71
CA ALA A 544 17.99 11.54 18.31
C ALA A 544 18.97 12.45 17.52
N PRO A 545 19.95 13.08 18.18
CA PRO A 545 20.74 14.17 17.59
C PRO A 545 21.80 13.71 16.59
N SER A 546 21.94 14.50 15.53
CA SER A 546 22.91 14.43 14.45
C SER A 546 24.32 14.83 14.90
N GLY A 547 25.33 14.03 14.51
CA GLY A 547 26.75 14.40 14.51
C GLY A 547 27.34 14.29 13.10
N PRO A 548 28.49 14.91 12.79
CA PRO A 548 28.87 15.24 11.43
C PRO A 548 30.04 14.39 10.87
N VAL A 549 30.27 14.57 9.55
CA VAL A 549 31.59 14.65 8.86
C VAL A 549 31.99 13.54 7.82
N SER A 550 32.43 14.10 6.68
CA SER A 550 33.47 13.77 5.66
C SER A 550 33.37 12.61 4.65
N THR A 551 33.64 13.04 3.42
CA THR A 551 34.14 12.36 2.22
C THR A 551 35.60 11.92 2.30
N SER A 552 35.92 10.74 1.74
CA SER A 552 37.17 10.46 1.02
C SER A 552 37.02 9.23 0.10
N VAL A 553 37.87 9.18 -0.94
CA VAL A 553 37.79 8.37 -2.16
C VAL A 553 38.74 7.16 -2.12
N ASP A 554 38.29 6.07 -2.77
CA ASP A 554 38.94 4.86 -3.34
C ASP A 554 40.00 4.02 -2.59
N VAL A 555 39.74 2.70 -2.56
CA VAL A 555 40.46 1.59 -3.25
C VAL A 555 39.98 0.24 -2.67
N VAL A 556 39.73 -0.78 -3.52
CA VAL A 556 39.25 -2.15 -3.20
C VAL A 556 40.37 -3.13 -3.61
N PRO A 557 40.74 -4.16 -2.81
CA PRO A 557 40.05 -5.45 -2.92
C PRO A 557 39.90 -6.34 -1.66
N LYS A 558 38.77 -7.06 -1.66
CA LYS A 558 38.46 -8.40 -1.12
C LYS A 558 38.89 -8.75 0.32
N THR A 559 37.96 -8.59 1.25
CA THR A 559 37.59 -9.59 2.29
C THR A 559 36.23 -9.18 2.86
N GLU A 560 35.15 -9.80 2.39
CA GLU A 560 33.79 -9.49 2.87
C GLU A 560 33.64 -9.96 4.32
N GLY A 561 33.36 -9.04 5.23
CA GLY A 561 33.09 -9.37 6.63
C GLY A 561 31.66 -9.89 6.83
N LEU A 562 31.40 -10.50 8.00
CA LEU A 562 30.10 -11.09 8.34
C LEU A 562 29.54 -10.46 9.62
N ILE A 563 28.24 -10.17 9.65
CA ILE A 563 27.53 -9.71 10.85
C ILE A 563 26.48 -10.76 11.23
N VAL A 564 26.66 -11.43 12.36
CA VAL A 564 25.67 -12.37 12.90
C VAL A 564 24.80 -11.61 13.91
N PHE A 565 23.49 -11.57 13.72
CA PHE A 565 22.57 -10.83 14.59
C PHE A 565 21.32 -11.64 14.94
N PHE A 566 20.58 -11.22 15.98
CA PHE A 566 19.54 -12.05 16.59
C PHE A 566 18.16 -11.37 16.61
N PRO A 567 17.30 -11.64 15.62
CA PRO A 567 15.87 -11.35 15.67
C PRO A 567 15.15 -12.28 16.67
N GLY A 568 15.40 -12.09 17.96
CA GLY A 568 14.86 -12.90 19.05
C GLY A 568 14.26 -12.09 20.20
N ILE A 569 13.68 -12.82 21.15
CA ILE A 569 13.14 -12.32 22.43
C ILE A 569 14.12 -12.70 23.55
N PRO A 570 14.24 -11.91 24.65
CA PRO A 570 15.03 -12.33 25.81
C PRO A 570 14.71 -13.76 26.23
N GLY A 571 15.73 -14.57 26.54
CA GLY A 571 15.56 -16.01 26.82
C GLY A 571 15.83 -16.94 25.63
N CYS A 572 16.06 -16.39 24.44
CA CYS A 572 16.46 -17.15 23.24
C CYS A 572 17.90 -17.71 23.25
N ALA A 573 18.65 -17.59 24.35
CA ALA A 573 20.04 -18.05 24.47
C ALA A 573 21.10 -17.36 23.57
N LYS A 574 20.80 -16.19 22.98
CA LYS A 574 21.73 -15.39 22.16
C LYS A 574 23.15 -15.24 22.75
N SER A 575 23.26 -14.82 24.00
CA SER A 575 24.55 -14.52 24.64
C SER A 575 25.35 -15.78 24.95
N ALA A 576 24.66 -16.86 25.31
CA ALA A 576 25.28 -18.18 25.49
C ALA A 576 25.80 -18.71 24.14
N LEU A 577 25.01 -18.57 23.07
CA LEU A 577 25.40 -18.98 21.73
C LEU A 577 26.62 -18.20 21.23
N CYS A 578 26.66 -16.88 21.43
CA CYS A 578 27.83 -16.08 21.08
C CYS A 578 29.10 -16.52 21.82
N LYS A 579 28.98 -16.92 23.09
CA LYS A 579 30.11 -17.43 23.88
C LYS A 579 30.65 -18.75 23.32
N GLU A 580 29.77 -19.69 22.95
CA GLU A 580 30.18 -20.96 22.37
C GLU A 580 30.81 -20.80 20.98
N ILE A 581 30.23 -19.93 20.13
CA ILE A 581 30.80 -19.62 18.81
C ILE A 581 32.21 -19.02 18.95
N LEU A 582 32.43 -18.10 19.91
CA LEU A 582 33.74 -17.51 20.16
C LEU A 582 34.81 -18.54 20.58
N ASN A 583 34.41 -19.59 21.28
CA ASN A 583 35.31 -20.62 21.81
C ASN A 583 35.52 -21.79 20.84
N THR A 584 34.89 -21.78 19.66
CA THR A 584 34.95 -22.87 18.69
C THR A 584 36.32 -22.93 17.99
N PRO A 585 37.07 -24.05 18.10
CA PRO A 585 38.36 -24.21 17.41
C PRO A 585 38.21 -24.16 15.88
N GLY A 586 39.08 -23.39 15.20
CA GLY A 586 39.05 -23.27 13.73
C GLY A 586 37.90 -22.42 13.16
N GLY A 587 37.11 -21.78 14.01
CA GLY A 587 36.12 -20.79 13.59
C GLY A 587 35.00 -21.31 12.67
N LEU A 588 34.58 -20.48 11.70
CA LEU A 588 33.63 -20.89 10.65
C LEU A 588 34.32 -21.62 9.47
N GLY A 589 35.56 -22.07 9.62
CA GLY A 589 36.31 -22.73 8.54
C GLY A 589 36.91 -21.75 7.51
N ASP A 590 37.05 -20.48 7.89
CA ASP A 590 37.84 -19.46 7.19
C ASP A 590 38.74 -18.70 8.18
N ASP A 591 39.76 -18.00 7.69
CA ASP A 591 40.77 -17.32 8.51
C ASP A 591 40.29 -15.99 9.13
N ARG A 592 38.98 -15.67 9.08
CA ARG A 592 38.46 -14.39 9.60
C ARG A 592 38.37 -14.41 11.13
N PRO A 593 38.89 -13.38 11.82
CA PRO A 593 38.82 -13.33 13.28
C PRO A 593 37.42 -12.96 13.80
N PHE A 594 37.00 -13.62 14.88
CA PHE A 594 35.74 -13.30 15.56
C PHE A 594 35.84 -12.10 16.49
N HIS A 595 34.71 -11.43 16.64
CA HIS A 595 34.52 -10.42 17.66
C HIS A 595 33.07 -10.43 18.14
N SER A 596 32.83 -10.45 19.45
CA SER A 596 31.49 -10.33 20.02
C SER A 596 31.30 -8.98 20.69
N LEU A 597 30.17 -8.34 20.40
CA LEU A 597 29.76 -7.07 21.01
C LEU A 597 28.47 -7.30 21.80
N MET A 598 28.57 -7.36 23.12
CA MET A 598 27.42 -7.59 24.00
C MET A 598 26.66 -6.30 24.29
N GLY A 599 25.40 -6.25 23.85
CA GLY A 599 24.55 -5.07 23.96
C GLY A 599 24.20 -4.70 25.40
N ASP A 600 24.08 -5.68 26.29
CA ASP A 600 23.78 -5.44 27.72
C ASP A 600 24.95 -4.73 28.45
N LEU A 601 26.17 -4.78 27.90
CA LEU A 601 27.35 -4.07 28.44
C LEU A 601 27.60 -2.72 27.76
N ILE A 602 26.87 -2.41 26.69
CA ILE A 602 27.03 -1.20 25.88
C ILE A 602 25.82 -0.29 26.10
N LYS A 603 26.02 0.78 26.88
CA LYS A 603 24.99 1.81 27.08
C LYS A 603 24.83 2.67 25.81
N GLY A 604 23.59 3.02 25.44
CA GLY A 604 23.30 3.95 24.35
C GLY A 604 23.25 3.32 22.94
N ARG A 605 23.86 3.99 21.94
CA ARG A 605 23.77 3.70 20.50
C ARG A 605 24.54 2.43 20.09
N TYR A 606 24.06 1.26 20.49
CA TYR A 606 24.71 -0.03 20.25
C TYR A 606 25.03 -0.32 18.77
N TRP A 607 24.04 -0.21 17.88
CA TRP A 607 24.24 -0.54 16.46
C TRP A 607 25.21 0.43 15.76
N GLN A 608 25.29 1.67 16.23
CA GLN A 608 26.33 2.61 15.79
C GLN A 608 27.72 2.12 16.17
N LYS A 609 27.90 1.61 17.40
CA LYS A 609 29.18 1.04 17.85
C LYS A 609 29.57 -0.21 17.05
N VAL A 610 28.60 -1.05 16.67
CA VAL A 610 28.82 -2.17 15.74
C VAL A 610 29.33 -1.65 14.39
N ALA A 611 28.71 -0.58 13.84
CA ALA A 611 29.16 0.05 12.61
C ALA A 611 30.58 0.62 12.71
N ASP A 612 30.90 1.29 13.82
CA ASP A 612 32.21 1.90 14.05
C ASP A 612 33.33 0.84 14.13
N GLU A 613 33.10 -0.24 14.88
CA GLU A 613 34.07 -1.35 14.98
C GLU A 613 34.24 -2.10 13.66
N ARG A 614 33.16 -2.27 12.88
CA ARG A 614 33.22 -2.84 11.53
C ARG A 614 34.03 -1.98 10.57
N ARG A 615 33.86 -0.65 10.60
CA ARG A 615 34.64 0.28 9.77
C ARG A 615 36.13 0.22 10.10
N LYS A 616 36.50 0.03 11.36
CA LYS A 616 37.91 -0.15 11.76
C LYS A 616 38.50 -1.46 11.26
N LYS A 617 37.72 -2.55 11.22
CA LYS A 617 38.20 -3.91 10.90
C LYS A 617 37.22 -4.67 9.98
N PRO A 618 37.24 -4.39 8.67
CA PRO A 618 36.20 -4.83 7.72
C PRO A 618 36.19 -6.34 7.42
N ALA A 619 37.28 -7.08 7.66
CA ALA A 619 37.34 -8.51 7.39
C ALA A 619 36.74 -9.42 8.49
N ARG A 620 36.25 -8.86 9.61
CA ARG A 620 35.86 -9.63 10.82
C ARG A 620 34.47 -10.26 10.76
N ILE A 621 34.31 -11.40 11.45
CA ILE A 621 33.01 -11.94 11.84
C ILE A 621 32.57 -11.28 13.14
N THR A 622 31.49 -10.50 13.10
CA THR A 622 30.96 -9.76 14.25
C THR A 622 29.69 -10.42 14.77
N LEU A 623 29.74 -10.94 16.00
CA LEU A 623 28.58 -11.44 16.73
C LEU A 623 27.92 -10.27 17.46
N ALA A 624 26.82 -9.77 16.90
CA ALA A 624 26.04 -8.70 17.47
C ALA A 624 25.06 -9.24 18.53
N ASP A 625 25.56 -9.49 19.75
CA ASP A 625 24.78 -9.97 20.88
C ASP A 625 23.83 -8.89 21.44
N LYS A 626 22.77 -8.62 20.67
CA LYS A 626 21.62 -7.80 21.04
C LYS A 626 20.39 -8.24 20.26
N ASN A 627 19.21 -8.13 20.89
CA ASN A 627 17.95 -8.37 20.18
C ASN A 627 17.77 -7.34 19.07
N ALA A 628 17.39 -7.81 17.89
CA ALA A 628 17.06 -7.01 16.71
C ALA A 628 15.57 -7.17 16.34
N PRO A 629 14.65 -6.55 17.08
CA PRO A 629 13.24 -6.95 17.05
C PRO A 629 12.38 -6.27 15.98
N ASN A 630 12.91 -5.28 15.25
CA ASN A 630 12.12 -4.49 14.33
C ASN A 630 12.89 -4.10 13.07
N GLU A 631 12.13 -3.70 12.04
CA GLU A 631 12.65 -3.29 10.74
C GLU A 631 13.61 -2.10 10.80
N GLU A 632 13.46 -1.21 11.79
CA GLU A 632 14.36 -0.07 11.96
C GLU A 632 15.79 -0.53 12.28
N VAL A 633 15.93 -1.56 13.12
CA VAL A 633 17.22 -2.18 13.40
C VAL A 633 17.74 -2.93 12.18
N TRP A 634 16.89 -3.69 11.50
CA TRP A 634 17.32 -4.43 10.30
C TRP A 634 17.83 -3.51 9.20
N LYS A 635 17.18 -2.36 9.01
CA LYS A 635 17.62 -1.32 8.08
C LYS A 635 18.97 -0.72 8.46
N GLN A 636 19.25 -0.51 9.75
CA GLN A 636 20.59 -0.09 10.19
C GLN A 636 21.64 -1.14 9.82
N ILE A 637 21.30 -2.43 9.92
CA ILE A 637 22.18 -3.52 9.52
C ILE A 637 22.38 -3.56 8.00
N GLU A 638 21.33 -3.37 7.20
CA GLU A 638 21.42 -3.23 5.73
C GLU A 638 22.32 -2.04 5.34
N ASP A 639 22.12 -0.87 5.95
CA ASP A 639 22.92 0.33 5.69
C ASP A 639 24.41 0.10 6.10
N MET A 640 24.68 -0.65 7.17
CA MET A 640 26.03 -1.11 7.55
C MET A 640 26.63 -2.08 6.51
N CYS A 641 25.84 -3.02 5.99
CA CYS A 641 26.27 -3.96 4.95
C CYS A 641 26.67 -3.21 3.67
N GLY A 642 25.82 -2.28 3.21
CA GLY A 642 26.09 -1.47 2.02
C GLY A 642 27.33 -0.58 2.14
N SER A 643 27.56 0.02 3.31
CA SER A 643 28.73 0.90 3.54
C SER A 643 30.04 0.16 3.78
N THR A 644 30.00 -1.08 4.27
CA THR A 644 31.22 -1.86 4.64
C THR A 644 31.46 -3.08 3.76
N LYS A 645 30.59 -3.32 2.75
CA LYS A 645 30.56 -4.53 1.92
C LYS A 645 30.51 -5.82 2.74
N ALA A 646 29.85 -5.77 3.90
CA ALA A 646 29.65 -6.94 4.76
C ALA A 646 28.38 -7.68 4.34
N ALA A 647 28.36 -8.99 4.55
CA ALA A 647 27.11 -9.74 4.61
C ALA A 647 26.57 -9.74 6.05
N ALA A 648 25.25 -9.84 6.22
CA ALA A 648 24.62 -10.04 7.52
C ALA A 648 23.77 -11.31 7.51
N VAL A 649 23.77 -12.02 8.64
CA VAL A 649 23.09 -13.30 8.80
C VAL A 649 22.23 -13.24 10.07
N PRO A 650 20.89 -13.26 9.93
CA PRO A 650 20.00 -13.41 11.06
C PRO A 650 20.05 -14.85 11.60
N VAL A 651 20.20 -14.99 12.92
CA VAL A 651 20.02 -16.25 13.65
C VAL A 651 18.71 -16.16 14.42
N VAL A 652 17.73 -16.98 14.03
CA VAL A 652 16.39 -16.99 14.61
C VAL A 652 16.13 -18.30 15.37
N PRO A 653 15.54 -18.25 16.57
CA PRO A 653 15.05 -19.46 17.23
C PRO A 653 13.99 -20.14 16.35
N ASP A 654 14.10 -21.44 16.18
CA ASP A 654 13.13 -22.21 15.42
C ASP A 654 11.81 -22.31 16.21
N SER A 655 10.72 -21.95 15.56
CA SER A 655 9.40 -21.90 16.16
C SER A 655 8.36 -21.91 15.07
N GLU A 656 7.28 -22.65 15.30
CA GLU A 656 6.11 -22.68 14.41
C GLU A 656 5.41 -21.32 14.34
N GLY A 657 5.59 -20.48 15.36
CA GLY A 657 4.92 -19.19 15.47
C GLY A 657 3.42 -19.34 15.75
N THR A 658 2.69 -18.26 15.47
CA THR A 658 1.23 -18.18 15.44
C THR A 658 0.84 -17.38 14.18
N ASP A 659 -0.46 -17.29 13.90
CA ASP A 659 -0.96 -16.47 12.78
C ASP A 659 -0.60 -14.98 12.89
N SER A 660 -0.25 -14.50 14.09
CA SER A 660 0.03 -13.09 14.37
C SER A 660 1.37 -12.83 15.05
N ASN A 661 2.21 -13.84 15.24
CA ASN A 661 3.53 -13.68 15.85
C ASN A 661 4.49 -14.76 15.35
N PRO A 662 5.76 -14.45 15.05
CA PRO A 662 6.75 -15.46 14.64
C PRO A 662 7.19 -16.43 15.75
N PHE A 663 6.78 -16.22 16.99
CA PHE A 663 7.06 -17.12 18.11
C PHE A 663 5.77 -17.76 18.65
N SER A 664 5.78 -19.06 18.86
CA SER A 664 4.66 -19.80 19.45
C SER A 664 4.53 -19.51 20.96
N LEU A 665 3.38 -19.84 21.56
CA LEU A 665 3.21 -19.73 23.01
C LEU A 665 4.17 -20.64 23.78
N GLU A 666 4.54 -21.79 23.21
CA GLU A 666 5.53 -22.69 23.81
C GLU A 666 6.92 -22.05 23.82
N ALA A 667 7.32 -21.40 22.72
CA ALA A 667 8.57 -20.67 22.65
C ALA A 667 8.58 -19.51 23.66
N LEU A 668 7.48 -18.77 23.78
CA LEU A 668 7.33 -17.71 24.77
C LEU A 668 7.43 -18.25 26.21
N ALA A 669 6.79 -19.38 26.51
CA ALA A 669 6.85 -20.05 27.81
C ALA A 669 8.30 -20.43 28.17
N VAL A 670 9.02 -21.06 27.23
CA VAL A 670 10.43 -21.44 27.38
C VAL A 670 11.31 -20.22 27.59
N PHE A 671 11.10 -19.14 26.83
CA PHE A 671 11.87 -17.91 26.99
C PHE A 671 11.66 -17.26 28.37
N MET A 672 10.41 -17.16 28.81
CA MET A 672 10.07 -16.66 30.15
C MET A 672 10.70 -17.55 31.23
N PHE A 673 10.57 -18.87 31.11
CA PHE A 673 11.13 -19.83 32.05
C PHE A 673 12.65 -19.73 32.16
N ARG A 674 13.38 -19.70 31.03
CA ARG A 674 14.84 -19.50 30.99
C ARG A 674 15.27 -18.18 31.63
N VAL A 675 14.51 -17.10 31.41
CA VAL A 675 14.78 -15.79 32.03
C VAL A 675 14.56 -15.85 33.55
N LEU A 676 13.55 -16.57 34.02
CA LEU A 676 13.26 -16.71 35.44
C LEU A 676 14.22 -17.65 36.19
N GLN A 677 15.02 -18.45 35.47
CA GLN A 677 16.03 -19.32 36.07
C GLN A 677 17.40 -18.63 36.24
N ARG A 678 17.69 -17.58 35.46
CA ARG A 678 19.01 -16.93 35.49
C ARG A 678 19.20 -16.03 36.71
N VAL A 679 20.45 -15.76 37.06
CA VAL A 679 20.86 -14.96 38.22
C VAL A 679 21.94 -13.98 37.79
N ASN A 680 21.89 -12.73 38.26
CA ASN A 680 22.90 -11.69 38.01
C ASN A 680 23.12 -11.41 36.52
N HIS A 681 22.05 -11.38 35.72
CA HIS A 681 22.20 -11.09 34.28
C HIS A 681 22.54 -9.62 34.06
N PRO A 682 23.54 -9.25 33.24
CA PRO A 682 23.99 -7.85 33.07
C PRO A 682 22.89 -6.86 32.63
N GLY A 683 21.87 -7.34 31.92
CA GLY A 683 20.69 -6.56 31.53
C GLY A 683 19.60 -6.41 32.60
N ASN A 684 19.82 -6.85 33.85
CA ASN A 684 18.89 -6.77 34.99
C ASN A 684 17.48 -7.36 34.77
N LEU A 685 17.36 -8.28 33.83
CA LEU A 685 16.13 -9.02 33.53
C LEU A 685 16.33 -10.47 33.94
N ASP A 686 16.12 -10.86 35.18
CA ASP A 686 16.39 -12.21 35.67
C ASP A 686 15.38 -12.62 36.75
N LYS A 687 15.67 -13.67 37.51
CA LYS A 687 14.76 -14.15 38.57
C LYS A 687 14.39 -13.07 39.59
N ALA A 688 15.28 -12.10 39.84
CA ALA A 688 15.07 -11.03 40.80
C ALA A 688 14.25 -9.85 40.24
N SER A 689 14.02 -9.80 38.93
CA SER A 689 13.24 -8.73 38.31
C SER A 689 11.76 -8.85 38.70
N PRO A 690 11.12 -7.79 39.22
CA PRO A 690 9.73 -7.86 39.68
C PRO A 690 8.70 -7.93 38.54
N ASN A 691 9.06 -7.56 37.30
CA ASN A 691 8.15 -7.47 36.16
C ASN A 691 8.69 -8.21 34.92
N ALA A 692 9.33 -9.36 35.12
CA ALA A 692 9.98 -10.10 34.03
C ALA A 692 8.97 -10.54 32.96
N GLY A 693 7.79 -11.03 33.36
CA GLY A 693 6.72 -11.43 32.45
C GLY A 693 6.24 -10.27 31.58
N TYR A 694 6.01 -9.09 32.17
CA TYR A 694 5.65 -7.89 31.41
C TYR A 694 6.69 -7.51 30.35
N VAL A 695 7.98 -7.49 30.72
CA VAL A 695 9.06 -7.13 29.79
C VAL A 695 9.13 -8.14 28.63
N LEU A 696 8.97 -9.43 28.91
CA LEU A 696 8.92 -10.49 27.89
C LEU A 696 7.73 -10.31 26.95
N LEU A 697 6.54 -10.00 27.48
CA LEU A 697 5.37 -9.66 26.66
C LEU A 697 5.59 -8.41 25.82
N MET A 698 6.28 -7.39 26.34
CA MET A 698 6.65 -6.21 25.56
C MET A 698 7.51 -6.59 24.35
N PHE A 699 8.54 -7.41 24.53
CA PHE A 699 9.37 -7.90 23.41
C PHE A 699 8.59 -8.79 22.45
N TYR A 700 7.73 -9.68 22.95
CA TYR A 700 6.86 -10.52 22.12
C TYR A 700 5.95 -9.68 21.20
N HIS A 701 5.38 -8.59 21.72
CA HIS A 701 4.52 -7.68 20.97
C HIS A 701 5.27 -6.73 20.02
N LEU A 702 6.61 -6.72 20.01
CA LEU A 702 7.37 -6.02 18.95
C LEU A 702 7.24 -6.74 17.60
N TYR A 703 6.92 -8.04 17.63
CA TYR A 703 6.71 -8.88 16.45
C TYR A 703 5.21 -9.12 16.14
N ASP A 704 4.31 -8.40 16.80
CA ASP A 704 2.86 -8.57 16.62
C ASP A 704 2.42 -8.18 15.20
N GLY A 705 1.56 -9.00 14.60
CA GLY A 705 1.01 -8.80 13.25
C GLY A 705 1.85 -9.39 12.11
N LYS A 706 2.87 -10.21 12.40
CA LYS A 706 3.62 -10.99 11.40
C LYS A 706 3.56 -12.48 11.71
N SER A 707 3.23 -13.31 10.72
CA SER A 707 3.32 -14.76 10.86
C SER A 707 4.79 -15.23 10.81
N ARG A 708 5.07 -16.48 11.21
CA ARG A 708 6.41 -17.06 11.10
C ARG A 708 6.96 -16.97 9.67
N ARG A 709 6.14 -17.34 8.68
CA ARG A 709 6.53 -17.35 7.26
C ARG A 709 6.87 -15.95 6.75
N GLU A 710 6.05 -14.94 7.08
CA GLU A 710 6.30 -13.55 6.69
C GLU A 710 7.60 -13.02 7.28
N PHE A 711 7.82 -13.33 8.57
CA PHE A 711 9.03 -12.94 9.28
C PHE A 711 10.30 -13.57 8.68
N GLU A 712 10.27 -14.87 8.37
CA GLU A 712 11.40 -15.55 7.74
C GLU A 712 11.64 -15.06 6.31
N ASN A 713 10.58 -14.90 5.51
CA ASN A 713 10.67 -14.40 4.14
C ASN A 713 11.28 -13.00 4.09
N GLU A 714 10.85 -12.10 4.97
CA GLU A 714 11.38 -10.74 5.00
C GLU A 714 12.87 -10.71 5.37
N LEU A 715 13.29 -11.53 6.34
CA LEU A 715 14.70 -11.66 6.70
C LEU A 715 15.50 -12.25 5.53
N TYR A 716 14.96 -13.26 4.85
CA TYR A 716 15.58 -13.87 3.68
C TYR A 716 15.70 -12.89 2.50
N GLU A 717 14.65 -12.14 2.17
CA GLU A 717 14.65 -11.12 1.12
C GLU A 717 15.65 -9.99 1.39
N ARG A 718 15.85 -9.60 2.65
CA ARG A 718 16.77 -8.52 3.02
C ARG A 718 18.23 -8.96 3.08
N PHE A 719 18.50 -10.16 3.59
CA PHE A 719 19.85 -10.59 3.96
C PHE A 719 20.37 -11.78 3.14
N GLY A 720 19.53 -12.37 2.28
CA GLY A 720 19.86 -13.47 1.38
C GLY A 720 20.11 -14.82 2.05
N SER A 721 20.15 -14.87 3.38
CA SER A 721 20.33 -16.09 4.17
C SER A 721 19.64 -15.95 5.53
N LEU A 722 19.31 -17.08 6.15
CA LEU A 722 18.69 -17.17 7.48
C LEU A 722 19.17 -18.45 8.16
N VAL A 723 19.63 -18.33 9.40
CA VAL A 723 20.06 -19.48 10.22
C VAL A 723 18.99 -19.78 11.26
N LYS A 724 18.53 -21.03 11.29
CA LYS A 724 17.56 -21.51 12.28
C LYS A 724 18.28 -22.17 13.44
N MET A 725 18.03 -21.68 14.65
CA MET A 725 18.54 -22.25 15.89
C MET A 725 17.47 -23.16 16.50
N PRO A 726 17.69 -24.49 16.55
CA PRO A 726 16.75 -25.42 17.16
C PRO A 726 16.36 -25.00 18.58
N LEU A 727 15.06 -25.01 18.89
CA LEU A 727 14.53 -24.59 20.19
C LEU A 727 13.63 -25.65 20.82
N LEU A 728 12.63 -26.11 20.08
CA LEU A 728 11.60 -27.05 20.54
C LEU A 728 11.75 -28.38 19.80
N LYS A 729 11.52 -29.49 20.50
CA LYS A 729 11.51 -30.83 19.89
C LYS A 729 10.29 -30.99 18.97
N PRO A 730 10.43 -31.65 17.81
CA PRO A 730 9.34 -31.83 16.86
C PRO A 730 8.24 -32.77 17.39
N ASP A 731 8.60 -33.76 18.20
CA ASP A 731 7.74 -34.79 18.80
C ASP A 731 7.28 -34.46 20.24
N ARG A 732 7.32 -33.18 20.61
CA ARG A 732 6.99 -32.72 21.96
C ARG A 732 5.50 -32.87 22.29
N ALA A 733 5.20 -33.09 23.57
CA ALA A 733 3.83 -33.02 24.08
C ALA A 733 3.29 -31.56 24.01
N PRO A 734 1.98 -31.36 23.82
CA PRO A 734 1.37 -30.04 23.84
C PRO A 734 1.57 -29.29 25.17
N LEU A 735 1.53 -27.97 25.10
CA LEU A 735 1.65 -27.10 26.27
C LEU A 735 0.52 -27.38 27.30
N PRO A 736 0.82 -27.55 28.60
CA PRO A 736 -0.19 -27.75 29.63
C PRO A 736 -1.20 -26.61 29.66
N ASP A 737 -2.48 -26.95 29.84
CA ASP A 737 -3.58 -25.97 29.81
C ASP A 737 -3.39 -24.83 30.82
N ALA A 738 -2.83 -25.12 31.99
CA ALA A 738 -2.51 -24.10 33.00
C ALA A 738 -1.48 -23.07 32.48
N VAL A 739 -0.44 -23.54 31.77
CA VAL A 739 0.60 -22.68 31.19
C VAL A 739 0.04 -21.87 30.02
N LYS A 740 -0.80 -22.47 29.19
CA LYS A 740 -1.49 -21.77 28.10
C LYS A 740 -2.40 -20.66 28.63
N ALA A 741 -3.25 -20.99 29.61
CA ALA A 741 -4.20 -20.05 30.20
C ALA A 741 -3.51 -18.83 30.82
N ILE A 742 -2.42 -19.02 31.57
CA ILE A 742 -1.70 -17.90 32.21
C ILE A 742 -1.01 -16.99 31.17
N LEU A 743 -0.54 -17.53 30.05
CA LEU A 743 0.04 -16.75 28.96
C LEU A 743 -1.03 -15.95 28.20
N ASP A 744 -2.16 -16.58 27.88
CA ASP A 744 -3.30 -15.93 27.22
C ASP A 744 -3.85 -14.77 28.07
N GLU A 745 -3.97 -15.00 29.39
CA GLU A 745 -4.35 -13.96 30.34
C GLU A 745 -3.37 -12.77 30.30
N GLY A 746 -2.06 -13.05 30.33
CA GLY A 746 -1.03 -12.02 30.27
C GLY A 746 -1.04 -11.21 28.99
N ILE A 747 -1.23 -11.86 27.84
CA ILE A 747 -1.36 -11.21 26.53
C ILE A 747 -2.59 -10.29 26.52
N SER A 748 -3.72 -10.75 27.07
CA SER A 748 -4.94 -9.96 27.18
C SER A 748 -4.72 -8.72 28.07
N LEU A 749 -4.12 -8.91 29.25
CA LEU A 749 -3.79 -7.84 30.18
C LEU A 749 -2.82 -6.81 29.57
N PHE A 750 -1.83 -7.28 28.81
CA PHE A 750 -0.90 -6.42 28.05
C PHE A 750 -1.62 -5.51 27.06
N LYS A 751 -2.56 -6.07 26.29
CA LYS A 751 -3.34 -5.31 25.31
C LYS A 751 -4.22 -4.26 25.99
N MET A 752 -4.92 -4.62 27.07
CA MET A 752 -5.75 -3.69 27.85
C MET A 752 -4.94 -2.54 28.46
N HIS A 753 -3.76 -2.84 29.02
CA HIS A 753 -2.86 -1.83 29.57
C HIS A 753 -2.37 -0.89 28.48
N ARG A 754 -1.87 -1.43 27.36
CA ARG A 754 -1.36 -0.65 26.24
C ARG A 754 -2.42 0.25 25.61
N SER A 755 -3.68 -0.20 25.48
CA SER A 755 -4.75 0.61 24.90
C SER A 755 -5.14 1.82 25.75
N ARG A 756 -4.98 1.71 27.08
CA ARG A 756 -5.41 2.76 28.01
C ARG A 756 -4.27 3.69 28.44
N HIS A 757 -3.06 3.15 28.59
CA HIS A 757 -1.91 3.85 29.20
C HIS A 757 -0.68 3.94 28.30
N GLY A 758 -0.74 3.44 27.06
CA GLY A 758 0.38 3.51 26.12
C GLY A 758 1.61 2.73 26.58
N ARG A 759 2.77 3.41 26.70
CA ARG A 759 4.06 2.83 27.15
C ARG A 759 4.32 2.99 28.66
N ALA A 760 3.34 3.40 29.44
CA ALA A 760 3.50 3.59 30.88
C ALA A 760 3.90 2.28 31.59
N GLU A 761 4.74 2.39 32.61
CA GLU A 761 5.22 1.25 33.41
C GLU A 761 4.05 0.46 34.02
N PRO A 762 4.13 -0.88 34.08
CA PRO A 762 3.07 -1.73 34.62
C PRO A 762 2.82 -1.50 36.11
N SER A 763 3.82 -1.01 36.84
CA SER A 763 3.72 -0.64 38.27
C SER A 763 2.94 0.65 38.51
N LYS A 764 2.51 1.35 37.46
CA LYS A 764 1.79 2.63 37.52
C LYS A 764 0.48 2.55 36.71
N GLY A 765 -0.59 3.12 37.25
CA GLY A 765 -1.89 3.21 36.57
C GLY A 765 -2.91 2.16 37.02
N SER A 766 -4.02 2.07 36.29
CA SER A 766 -5.24 1.37 36.74
C SER A 766 -5.16 -0.16 36.77
N TYR A 767 -4.08 -0.77 36.25
CA TYR A 767 -3.91 -2.23 36.17
C TYR A 767 -2.71 -2.75 36.97
N ALA A 768 -2.11 -1.91 37.83
CA ALA A 768 -0.87 -2.26 38.53
C ALA A 768 -1.02 -3.44 39.50
N LYS A 769 -2.19 -3.58 40.13
CA LYS A 769 -2.49 -4.68 41.05
C LYS A 769 -2.65 -6.00 40.29
N GLU A 770 -3.33 -5.97 39.16
CA GLU A 770 -3.56 -7.08 38.26
C GLU A 770 -2.24 -7.60 37.68
N TRP A 771 -1.33 -6.69 37.31
CA TRP A 771 0.03 -7.06 36.87
C TRP A 771 0.82 -7.80 37.93
N ALA A 772 0.84 -7.28 39.17
CA ALA A 772 1.56 -7.91 40.27
C ALA A 772 1.01 -9.32 40.59
N GLN A 773 -0.32 -9.47 40.59
CA GLN A 773 -0.98 -10.76 40.81
C GLN A 773 -0.73 -11.74 39.66
N TRP A 774 -0.78 -11.27 38.42
CA TRP A 774 -0.50 -12.10 37.26
C TRP A 774 0.96 -12.57 37.24
N GLU A 775 1.93 -11.70 37.51
CA GLU A 775 3.35 -12.06 37.54
C GLU A 775 3.66 -13.13 38.60
N GLN A 776 3.05 -13.04 39.79
CA GLN A 776 3.19 -14.06 40.83
C GLN A 776 2.63 -15.42 40.36
N ARG A 777 1.45 -15.43 39.76
CA ARG A 777 0.82 -16.65 39.21
C ARG A 777 1.58 -17.23 38.02
N LEU A 778 2.11 -16.38 37.14
CA LEU A 778 2.97 -16.79 36.04
C LEU A 778 4.17 -17.58 36.56
N ARG A 779 4.87 -17.04 37.57
CA ARG A 779 6.03 -17.72 38.17
C ARG A 779 5.65 -19.06 38.76
N ALA A 780 4.62 -19.09 39.60
CA ALA A 780 4.13 -20.33 40.21
C ALA A 780 3.76 -21.37 39.14
N THR A 781 3.08 -20.95 38.08
CA THR A 781 2.64 -21.84 36.99
C THR A 781 3.82 -22.37 36.18
N LEU A 782 4.78 -21.52 35.79
CA LEU A 782 5.95 -21.94 35.02
C LEU A 782 6.86 -22.87 35.83
N PHE A 783 7.13 -22.56 37.10
CA PHE A 783 7.93 -23.43 37.97
C PHE A 783 7.21 -24.74 38.33
N GLY A 784 5.89 -24.71 38.52
CA GLY A 784 5.09 -25.92 38.72
C GLY A 784 5.03 -26.84 37.50
N ASN A 785 5.39 -26.35 36.30
CA ASN A 785 5.45 -27.11 35.06
C ASN A 785 6.89 -27.23 34.51
N ALA A 786 7.91 -27.10 35.38
CA ALA A 786 9.31 -27.10 34.99
C ALA A 786 9.73 -28.38 34.24
N ASP A 787 9.28 -29.56 34.67
CA ASP A 787 9.62 -30.84 34.02
C ASP A 787 9.14 -30.88 32.56
N HIS A 788 7.89 -30.45 32.33
CA HIS A 788 7.35 -30.33 30.98
C HIS A 788 8.18 -29.33 30.16
N LEU A 789 8.39 -28.11 30.66
CA LEU A 789 9.12 -27.06 29.95
C LEU A 789 10.57 -27.46 29.64
N ASN A 790 11.23 -28.21 30.52
CA ASN A 790 12.56 -28.78 30.25
C ASN A 790 12.50 -29.88 29.18
N SER A 791 11.49 -30.76 29.22
CA SER A 791 11.37 -31.91 28.32
C SER A 791 11.20 -31.53 26.85
N ILE A 792 10.49 -30.44 26.57
CA ILE A 792 10.16 -30.00 25.19
C ILE A 792 11.30 -29.26 24.50
N GLN A 793 12.32 -28.83 25.24
CA GLN A 793 13.44 -28.07 24.70
C GLN A 793 14.46 -28.97 24.01
N VAL A 794 15.02 -28.49 22.90
CA VAL A 794 16.20 -29.12 22.28
C VAL A 794 17.43 -28.87 23.16
N PRO A 795 18.29 -29.87 23.40
CA PRO A 795 19.54 -29.68 24.13
C PRO A 795 20.39 -28.57 23.53
N PHE A 796 20.96 -27.70 24.38
CA PHE A 796 21.66 -26.50 23.92
C PHE A 796 22.89 -26.82 23.06
N ASP A 797 23.67 -27.84 23.41
CA ASP A 797 24.86 -28.25 22.66
C ASP A 797 24.52 -28.68 21.22
N TYR A 798 23.37 -29.34 21.03
CA TYR A 798 22.86 -29.69 19.71
C TYR A 798 22.49 -28.43 18.91
N ALA A 799 21.81 -27.47 19.55
CA ALA A 799 21.46 -26.21 18.90
C ALA A 799 22.71 -25.41 18.49
N VAL A 800 23.76 -25.39 19.31
CA VAL A 800 25.06 -24.77 19.00
C VAL A 800 25.69 -25.44 17.77
N LYS A 801 25.74 -26.78 17.75
CA LYS A 801 26.29 -27.54 16.61
C LYS A 801 25.55 -27.23 15.30
N ALA A 802 24.22 -27.27 15.33
CA ALA A 802 23.38 -26.99 14.16
C ALA A 802 23.54 -25.54 13.64
N VAL A 803 23.66 -24.56 14.53
CA VAL A 803 23.91 -23.17 14.15
C VAL A 803 25.30 -22.99 13.55
N LEU A 804 26.32 -23.63 14.12
CA LEU A 804 27.69 -23.58 13.60
C LEU A 804 27.79 -24.21 12.21
N GLU A 805 27.14 -25.34 11.95
CA GLU A 805 27.11 -25.97 10.63
C GLU A 805 26.45 -25.07 9.57
N GLN A 806 25.30 -24.45 9.90
CA GLN A 806 24.64 -23.50 9.01
C GLN A 806 25.47 -22.24 8.76
N LEU A 807 26.07 -21.65 9.80
CA LEU A 807 26.94 -20.48 9.66
C LEU A 807 28.19 -20.78 8.83
N LYS A 808 28.77 -21.99 8.95
CA LYS A 808 29.88 -22.46 8.10
C LYS A 808 29.47 -22.54 6.62
N ALA A 809 28.27 -23.04 6.32
CA ALA A 809 27.76 -23.08 4.94
C ALA A 809 27.55 -21.67 4.35
N VAL A 810 26.98 -20.75 5.14
CA VAL A 810 26.81 -19.34 4.73
C VAL A 810 28.17 -18.67 4.50
N ALA A 811 29.15 -18.93 5.37
CA ALA A 811 30.49 -18.35 5.27
C ALA A 811 31.27 -18.80 4.02
N LYS A 812 31.02 -20.03 3.52
CA LYS A 812 31.64 -20.60 2.31
C LYS A 812 31.05 -20.09 0.98
N GLY A 813 29.92 -19.38 1.02
CA GLY A 813 29.26 -18.85 -0.18
C GLY A 813 28.36 -19.85 -0.91
N ASP A 814 28.01 -20.99 -0.29
CA ASP A 814 27.16 -22.04 -0.87
C ASP A 814 25.68 -21.60 -1.02
N LEU A 815 25.30 -20.47 -0.41
CA LEU A 815 24.00 -19.84 -0.55
C LEU A 815 24.13 -18.60 -1.43
N LYS A 816 23.68 -18.70 -2.69
CA LYS A 816 23.51 -17.54 -3.56
C LYS A 816 22.58 -16.55 -2.87
N THR A 817 23.07 -15.34 -2.63
CA THR A 817 22.22 -14.19 -2.37
C THR A 817 21.22 -14.07 -3.54
N PRO A 818 19.93 -13.83 -3.28
CA PRO A 818 19.00 -13.53 -4.35
C PRO A 818 19.54 -12.30 -5.09
N ASP A 819 19.69 -12.43 -6.41
CA ASP A 819 19.74 -11.28 -7.31
C ASP A 819 18.32 -10.72 -7.44
N THR A 820 17.70 -10.40 -6.31
CA THR A 820 16.49 -9.59 -6.28
C THR A 820 16.96 -8.16 -6.31
N GLY A 821 17.48 -7.73 -7.46
CA GLY A 821 17.51 -6.32 -7.79
C GLY A 821 16.10 -5.80 -7.53
N LYS A 822 15.91 -5.07 -6.42
CA LYS A 822 14.66 -4.38 -6.14
C LYS A 822 14.27 -3.71 -7.43
N ARG A 823 13.10 -4.07 -7.99
CA ARG A 823 12.55 -3.46 -9.20
C ARG A 823 12.81 -1.96 -9.07
N LYS A 824 13.64 -1.41 -9.96
CA LYS A 824 13.94 0.02 -9.94
C LYS A 824 12.64 0.72 -10.32
N PHE A 825 11.84 1.05 -9.33
CA PHE A 825 10.74 1.98 -9.48
C PHE A 825 11.33 3.32 -9.90
N GLY A 826 10.86 3.88 -11.01
CA GLY A 826 11.41 5.11 -11.55
C GLY A 826 10.97 5.34 -12.99
N ASN A 827 10.94 6.60 -13.39
CA ASN A 827 10.52 7.08 -14.71
C ASN A 827 11.30 6.39 -15.84
N ILE A 828 10.71 5.33 -16.42
CA ILE A 828 11.25 4.65 -17.59
C ILE A 828 11.32 5.66 -18.75
N MET A 829 12.53 5.91 -19.24
CA MET A 829 12.80 6.83 -20.34
C MET A 829 12.82 6.12 -21.68
N PHE A 830 13.32 4.89 -21.73
CA PHE A 830 13.37 4.09 -22.96
C PHE A 830 13.42 2.58 -22.69
N ALA A 831 13.01 1.82 -23.70
CA ALA A 831 13.20 0.37 -23.79
C ALA A 831 14.40 0.09 -24.70
N ALA A 832 15.22 -0.89 -24.35
CA ALA A 832 16.41 -1.25 -25.12
C ALA A 832 16.78 -2.72 -24.94
N VAL A 833 17.53 -3.27 -25.91
CA VAL A 833 18.24 -4.54 -25.74
C VAL A 833 19.61 -4.23 -25.16
N ARG A 834 19.83 -4.61 -23.90
CA ARG A 834 21.11 -4.52 -23.21
C ARG A 834 22.07 -5.54 -23.79
N LEU A 835 23.27 -5.07 -24.13
CA LEU A 835 24.35 -5.91 -24.63
C LEU A 835 25.51 -5.85 -23.64
N THR A 836 26.38 -6.86 -23.64
CA THR A 836 27.54 -6.86 -22.76
C THR A 836 28.76 -6.25 -23.47
N PRO A 837 29.51 -5.34 -22.81
CA PRO A 837 30.75 -4.82 -23.41
C PRO A 837 31.73 -5.91 -23.84
N PRO A 838 31.96 -7.01 -23.07
CA PRO A 838 32.83 -8.10 -23.51
C PRO A 838 32.42 -8.72 -24.85
N ASP A 839 31.12 -8.96 -25.08
CA ASP A 839 30.65 -9.55 -26.34
C ASP A 839 30.87 -8.59 -27.52
N ILE A 840 30.65 -7.29 -27.31
CA ILE A 840 30.86 -6.26 -28.32
C ILE A 840 32.35 -6.09 -28.63
N LEU A 841 33.22 -6.10 -27.63
CA LEU A 841 34.67 -6.05 -27.84
C LEU A 841 35.16 -7.30 -28.57
N GLY A 842 34.64 -8.48 -28.23
CA GLY A 842 34.93 -9.73 -28.94
C GLY A 842 34.47 -9.70 -30.40
N LEU A 843 33.32 -9.09 -30.69
CA LEU A 843 32.85 -8.86 -32.06
C LEU A 843 33.79 -7.91 -32.82
N LEU A 844 34.16 -6.78 -32.22
CA LEU A 844 35.00 -5.78 -32.88
C LEU A 844 36.41 -6.28 -33.16
N ARG A 845 36.99 -7.12 -32.31
CA ARG A 845 38.28 -7.78 -32.60
C ARG A 845 38.23 -8.60 -33.88
N LYS A 846 37.15 -9.36 -34.10
CA LYS A 846 36.96 -10.14 -35.35
C LYS A 846 36.83 -9.27 -36.59
N VAL A 847 36.27 -8.06 -36.45
CA VAL A 847 36.18 -7.09 -37.55
C VAL A 847 37.54 -6.44 -37.79
N ALA A 848 38.24 -6.03 -36.73
CA ALA A 848 39.57 -5.41 -36.78
C ALA A 848 40.64 -6.35 -37.36
N GLU A 849 40.56 -7.66 -37.08
CA GLU A 849 41.44 -8.68 -37.70
C GLU A 849 41.35 -8.70 -39.23
N LYS A 850 40.24 -8.24 -39.81
CA LYS A 850 39.99 -8.21 -41.25
C LYS A 850 40.15 -6.82 -41.88
N ASP A 851 40.22 -5.76 -41.07
CA ASP A 851 40.27 -4.38 -41.53
C ASP A 851 41.21 -3.53 -40.65
N THR A 852 42.38 -3.18 -41.22
CA THR A 852 43.41 -2.39 -40.54
C THR A 852 42.98 -0.97 -40.20
N ALA A 853 42.04 -0.38 -40.97
CA ALA A 853 41.53 0.96 -40.68
C ALA A 853 40.62 0.93 -39.45
N VAL A 854 39.81 -0.12 -39.30
CA VAL A 854 39.00 -0.36 -38.10
C VAL A 854 39.88 -0.58 -36.88
N ASP A 855 40.93 -1.42 -36.99
CA ASP A 855 41.87 -1.64 -35.89
C ASP A 855 42.52 -0.32 -35.42
N SER A 856 43.03 0.48 -36.37
CA SER A 856 43.60 1.79 -36.07
C SER A 856 42.59 2.73 -35.39
N PHE A 857 41.33 2.73 -35.84
CA PHE A 857 40.27 3.56 -35.28
C PHE A 857 39.91 3.15 -33.84
N VAL A 858 39.65 1.86 -33.60
CA VAL A 858 39.26 1.33 -32.28
C VAL A 858 40.36 1.58 -31.24
N ASN A 859 41.63 1.39 -31.64
CA ASN A 859 42.79 1.68 -30.80
C ASN A 859 42.92 3.19 -30.53
N LYS A 860 42.72 4.05 -31.53
CA LYS A 860 42.75 5.51 -31.38
C LYS A 860 41.73 6.03 -30.36
N ILE A 861 40.51 5.49 -30.35
CA ILE A 861 39.45 5.91 -29.40
C ILE A 861 39.54 5.20 -28.05
N ARG A 862 40.50 4.27 -27.88
CA ARG A 862 40.66 3.44 -26.66
C ARG A 862 39.35 2.80 -26.22
N LEU A 863 38.66 2.17 -27.17
CA LEU A 863 37.28 1.70 -26.94
C LEU A 863 37.20 0.70 -25.77
N GLU A 864 38.17 -0.19 -25.62
CA GLU A 864 38.22 -1.17 -24.53
C GLU A 864 38.21 -0.52 -23.14
N ASP A 865 38.86 0.64 -22.99
CA ASP A 865 38.91 1.38 -21.73
C ASP A 865 37.62 2.19 -21.48
N ASN A 866 36.88 2.53 -22.54
CA ASN A 866 35.80 3.52 -22.51
C ASN A 866 34.39 2.91 -22.61
N LEU A 867 34.24 1.69 -23.16
CA LEU A 867 32.95 1.05 -23.38
C LEU A 867 32.38 0.46 -22.07
N THR A 868 31.62 1.28 -21.34
CA THR A 868 31.02 0.85 -20.06
C THR A 868 29.60 0.29 -20.19
N LYS A 869 28.84 0.75 -21.20
CA LYS A 869 27.46 0.35 -21.47
C LYS A 869 27.21 0.38 -22.96
N VAL A 870 26.45 -0.60 -23.44
CA VAL A 870 26.09 -0.72 -24.84
C VAL A 870 24.72 -1.36 -24.95
N HIS A 871 23.89 -0.83 -25.83
CA HIS A 871 22.52 -1.27 -26.00
C HIS A 871 21.99 -0.86 -27.39
N VAL A 872 20.98 -1.56 -27.87
CA VAL A 872 20.17 -1.16 -29.03
C VAL A 872 18.87 -0.57 -28.51
N THR A 873 18.61 0.70 -28.82
CA THR A 873 17.36 1.35 -28.39
C THR A 873 16.17 0.79 -29.17
N LEU A 874 15.14 0.35 -28.47
CA LEU A 874 13.88 -0.16 -29.05
C LEU A 874 12.82 0.94 -29.15
N ALA A 875 12.65 1.73 -28.10
CA ALA A 875 11.81 2.92 -28.16
C ALA A 875 12.18 3.91 -27.07
N HIS A 876 12.09 5.21 -27.37
CA HIS A 876 12.34 6.27 -26.42
C HIS A 876 11.07 7.08 -26.16
N LYS A 877 10.75 7.35 -24.89
CA LYS A 877 9.53 8.04 -24.45
C LYS A 877 9.30 9.37 -25.16
N ARG A 878 10.35 10.19 -25.28
CA ARG A 878 10.30 11.49 -25.99
C ARG A 878 10.09 11.38 -27.51
N GLY A 879 10.55 10.29 -28.12
CA GLY A 879 10.50 10.12 -29.58
C GLY A 879 9.22 9.41 -30.03
N HIS A 880 8.80 8.39 -29.28
CA HIS A 880 7.74 7.46 -29.70
C HIS A 880 6.54 7.44 -28.75
N GLY A 881 6.59 8.15 -27.63
CA GLY A 881 5.54 8.13 -26.61
C GLY A 881 5.67 7.00 -25.59
N VAL A 882 4.86 7.06 -24.53
CA VAL A 882 4.88 6.08 -23.44
C VAL A 882 4.35 4.72 -23.89
N SER A 883 3.26 4.69 -24.65
CA SER A 883 2.63 3.45 -25.14
C SER A 883 3.61 2.59 -25.94
N ALA A 884 4.43 3.23 -26.79
CA ALA A 884 5.47 2.55 -27.55
C ALA A 884 6.53 1.91 -26.65
N VAL A 885 6.99 2.60 -25.61
CA VAL A 885 7.95 2.06 -24.63
C VAL A 885 7.30 0.92 -23.83
N ALA A 886 6.08 1.14 -23.34
CA ALA A 886 5.33 0.18 -22.54
C ALA A 886 5.06 -1.14 -23.26
N SER A 887 4.91 -1.10 -24.60
CA SER A 887 4.65 -2.29 -25.43
C SER A 887 5.74 -3.37 -25.32
N TYR A 888 6.96 -3.02 -24.92
CA TYR A 888 8.05 -3.98 -24.69
C TYR A 888 8.02 -4.63 -23.30
N GLY A 889 7.07 -4.26 -22.43
CA GLY A 889 6.99 -4.78 -21.06
C GLY A 889 6.77 -6.28 -20.98
N ILE A 890 6.19 -6.90 -22.01
CA ILE A 890 6.05 -8.36 -22.11
C ILE A 890 7.40 -9.07 -22.29
N TYR A 891 8.37 -8.43 -22.93
CA TYR A 891 9.68 -9.01 -23.23
C TYR A 891 10.74 -8.67 -22.18
N GLN A 892 10.41 -7.88 -21.15
CA GLN A 892 11.38 -7.47 -20.14
C GLN A 892 12.09 -8.69 -19.54
N HIS A 893 13.43 -8.63 -19.47
CA HIS A 893 14.33 -9.68 -19.02
C HIS A 893 14.40 -10.94 -19.91
N GLN A 894 13.81 -10.92 -21.10
CA GLN A 894 13.97 -11.99 -22.08
C GLN A 894 15.19 -11.74 -22.97
N GLU A 895 15.86 -12.82 -23.35
CA GLU A 895 17.00 -12.80 -24.27
C GLU A 895 16.53 -12.63 -25.73
N VAL A 896 17.26 -11.83 -26.50
CA VAL A 896 17.01 -11.53 -27.91
C VAL A 896 18.33 -11.67 -28.66
N PRO A 897 18.38 -12.48 -29.73
CA PRO A 897 19.54 -12.47 -30.62
C PRO A 897 19.61 -11.15 -31.38
N VAL A 898 20.80 -10.55 -31.41
CA VAL A 898 21.09 -9.30 -32.13
C VAL A 898 22.21 -9.58 -33.13
N SER A 899 21.88 -9.52 -34.41
CA SER A 899 22.82 -9.66 -35.51
C SER A 899 23.37 -8.28 -35.90
N PHE A 900 24.68 -8.18 -36.11
CA PHE A 900 25.33 -6.96 -36.54
C PHE A 900 25.86 -7.08 -37.96
N ASN A 901 25.48 -6.12 -38.80
CA ASN A 901 25.64 -6.21 -40.25
C ASN A 901 26.70 -5.23 -40.79
N ALA A 902 26.95 -4.13 -40.08
CA ALA A 902 27.95 -3.15 -40.46
C ALA A 902 28.42 -2.31 -39.27
N LEU A 903 29.66 -1.85 -39.33
CA LEU A 903 30.21 -0.82 -38.45
C LEU A 903 30.22 0.53 -39.20
N TYR A 904 29.70 1.56 -38.56
CA TYR A 904 29.74 2.94 -39.04
C TYR A 904 30.59 3.79 -38.11
N TYR A 905 31.48 4.62 -38.65
CA TYR A 905 32.26 5.54 -37.83
C TYR A 905 32.68 6.83 -38.56
N THR A 906 32.91 7.85 -37.75
CA THR A 906 33.56 9.12 -38.11
C THR A 906 34.66 9.41 -37.09
N ASP A 907 35.34 10.55 -37.22
CA ASP A 907 36.22 11.08 -36.19
C ASP A 907 35.49 11.47 -34.88
N LYS A 908 34.15 11.52 -34.90
CA LYS A 908 33.30 11.99 -33.80
C LYS A 908 32.41 10.94 -33.16
N MET A 909 32.07 9.85 -33.85
CA MET A 909 31.15 8.85 -33.32
C MET A 909 31.28 7.52 -34.05
N ALA A 910 30.89 6.43 -33.38
CA ALA A 910 30.85 5.09 -33.96
C ALA A 910 29.63 4.29 -33.46
N ALA A 911 29.03 3.50 -34.34
CA ALA A 911 27.92 2.62 -34.02
C ALA A 911 27.89 1.37 -34.91
N LEU A 912 27.34 0.27 -34.36
CA LEU A 912 27.06 -0.95 -35.11
C LEU A 912 25.60 -0.97 -35.55
N GLU A 913 25.37 -1.20 -36.84
CA GLU A 913 24.05 -1.48 -37.40
C GLU A 913 23.55 -2.83 -36.90
N ALA A 914 22.37 -2.83 -36.29
CA ALA A 914 21.81 -3.98 -35.60
C ALA A 914 20.51 -4.46 -36.26
N GLN A 915 20.38 -5.76 -36.42
CA GLN A 915 19.15 -6.45 -36.77
C GLN A 915 18.71 -7.30 -35.58
N LEU A 916 17.50 -7.04 -35.10
CA LEU A 916 16.93 -7.70 -33.93
C LEU A 916 16.20 -8.97 -34.36
N GLY A 917 16.38 -10.04 -33.60
CA GLY A 917 15.69 -11.30 -33.82
C GLY A 917 14.33 -11.40 -33.14
N ALA A 918 13.91 -12.63 -32.86
CA ALA A 918 12.61 -12.93 -32.28
C ALA A 918 12.71 -13.51 -30.86
N VAL A 919 11.64 -13.35 -30.09
CA VAL A 919 11.44 -13.94 -28.77
C VAL A 919 10.16 -14.77 -28.84
N ASN A 920 10.25 -16.07 -28.56
CA ASN A 920 9.11 -17.00 -28.70
C ASN A 920 8.39 -16.86 -30.06
N ASP A 921 9.17 -16.81 -31.15
CA ASP A 921 8.70 -16.60 -32.53
C ASP A 921 8.04 -15.24 -32.83
N GLU A 922 7.98 -14.32 -31.86
CA GLU A 922 7.53 -12.94 -32.08
C GLU A 922 8.72 -12.01 -32.41
N PRO A 923 8.75 -11.33 -33.57
CA PRO A 923 9.85 -10.46 -33.95
C PRO A 923 9.92 -9.21 -33.06
N ILE A 924 11.11 -8.92 -32.53
CA ILE A 924 11.37 -7.68 -31.78
C ILE A 924 11.79 -6.61 -32.76
N ASN A 925 10.89 -5.66 -33.02
CA ASN A 925 11.19 -4.52 -33.90
C ASN A 925 11.59 -3.30 -33.07
N SER A 926 12.60 -2.55 -33.50
CA SER A 926 12.83 -1.20 -32.96
C SER A 926 11.86 -0.22 -33.61
N ARG A 927 11.49 0.84 -32.87
CA ARG A 927 10.77 2.01 -33.40
C ARG A 927 11.70 3.02 -34.06
N ASN A 928 13.02 2.88 -33.88
CA ASN A 928 13.98 3.66 -34.65
C ASN A 928 14.04 3.14 -36.08
N GLU A 929 14.08 4.04 -37.07
CA GLU A 929 14.24 3.68 -38.48
C GLU A 929 15.54 2.90 -38.74
N TRP A 930 16.60 3.25 -37.99
CA TRP A 930 17.89 2.56 -38.04
C TRP A 930 18.27 2.02 -36.64
N PRO A 931 17.98 0.75 -36.34
CA PRO A 931 18.38 0.12 -35.10
C PRO A 931 19.91 -0.03 -35.07
N HIS A 932 20.53 0.48 -34.02
CA HIS A 932 21.98 0.46 -33.89
C HIS A 932 22.41 0.43 -32.42
N ALA A 933 23.65 0.01 -32.18
CA ALA A 933 24.35 0.11 -30.91
C ALA A 933 25.44 1.17 -31.00
N THR A 934 25.27 2.30 -30.31
CA THR A 934 26.32 3.33 -30.21
C THR A 934 27.50 2.79 -29.40
N LEU A 935 28.69 2.84 -29.97
CA LEU A 935 29.93 2.37 -29.34
C LEU A 935 30.69 3.50 -28.66
N TRP A 936 30.77 4.65 -29.33
CA TRP A 936 31.58 5.78 -28.87
C TRP A 936 31.09 7.09 -29.45
N THR A 937 31.26 8.17 -28.70
CA THR A 937 31.07 9.54 -29.13
C THR A 937 32.18 10.43 -28.57
N ALA A 938 32.64 11.39 -29.36
CA ALA A 938 33.60 12.40 -28.93
C ALA A 938 33.02 13.30 -27.83
N PRO A 939 33.86 13.95 -27.00
CA PRO A 939 33.40 14.91 -26.01
C PRO A 939 32.49 15.98 -26.62
N GLY A 940 31.31 16.17 -26.04
CA GLY A 940 30.30 17.14 -26.53
C GLY A 940 29.33 16.62 -27.59
N VAL A 941 29.57 15.43 -28.15
CA VAL A 941 28.65 14.74 -29.07
C VAL A 941 27.71 13.84 -28.29
N THR A 942 26.42 13.93 -28.58
CA THR A 942 25.42 13.08 -27.90
C THR A 942 25.26 11.74 -28.63
N PRO A 943 25.02 10.62 -27.91
CA PRO A 943 24.74 9.33 -28.56
C PRO A 943 23.56 9.37 -29.55
N LYS A 944 22.61 10.30 -29.35
CA LYS A 944 21.48 10.49 -30.26
C LYS A 944 21.93 10.87 -31.69
N GLU A 945 23.05 11.56 -31.84
CA GLU A 945 23.57 11.96 -33.17
C GLU A 945 24.02 10.76 -34.01
N ALA A 946 24.30 9.61 -33.39
CA ALA A 946 24.64 8.39 -34.10
C ALA A 946 23.54 7.96 -35.09
N ASN A 947 22.27 8.33 -34.87
CA ASN A 947 21.18 8.08 -35.82
C ASN A 947 21.44 8.65 -37.23
N MET A 948 22.32 9.64 -37.37
CA MET A 948 22.66 10.26 -38.67
C MET A 948 23.78 9.52 -39.43
N LEU A 949 24.44 8.52 -38.82
CA LEU A 949 25.57 7.82 -39.44
C LEU A 949 25.25 7.21 -40.81
N PRO A 950 24.08 6.59 -41.06
CA PRO A 950 23.74 6.10 -42.40
C PRO A 950 23.68 7.21 -43.45
N GLN A 951 23.08 8.35 -43.10
CA GLN A 951 23.02 9.51 -44.00
C GLN A 951 24.42 10.05 -44.27
N LEU A 952 25.24 10.22 -43.22
CA LEU A 952 26.63 10.68 -43.37
C LEU A 952 27.46 9.74 -44.24
N ALA A 953 27.25 8.43 -44.12
CA ALA A 953 27.93 7.45 -44.98
C ALA A 953 27.49 7.60 -46.46
N SER A 954 26.20 7.82 -46.71
CA SER A 954 25.70 8.08 -48.07
C SER A 954 26.25 9.38 -48.68
N GLU A 955 26.59 10.36 -47.83
CA GLU A 955 27.22 11.63 -48.22
C GLU A 955 28.76 11.55 -48.30
N GLY A 956 29.37 10.38 -48.05
CA GLY A 956 30.82 10.20 -48.02
C GLY A 956 31.53 10.85 -46.82
N LYS A 957 30.77 11.18 -45.77
CA LYS A 957 31.26 11.84 -44.53
C LYS A 957 31.44 10.86 -43.36
N ALA A 958 31.05 9.60 -43.53
CA ALA A 958 31.28 8.53 -42.57
C ALA A 958 31.71 7.27 -43.31
N GLU A 959 32.52 6.46 -42.63
CA GLU A 959 32.94 5.15 -43.14
C GLU A 959 31.88 4.10 -42.80
N ARG A 960 31.65 3.18 -43.74
CA ARG A 960 30.79 2.00 -43.56
C ARG A 960 31.58 0.74 -43.87
N VAL A 961 31.79 -0.08 -42.85
CA VAL A 961 32.49 -1.37 -42.97
C VAL A 961 31.47 -2.50 -42.82
N PRO A 962 31.17 -3.26 -43.89
CA PRO A 962 30.22 -4.38 -43.83
C PRO A 962 30.80 -5.57 -43.03
N ILE A 963 29.94 -6.29 -42.32
CA ILE A 963 30.28 -7.48 -41.55
C ILE A 963 29.62 -8.69 -42.23
N ASP A 964 30.42 -9.48 -42.96
CA ASP A 964 29.98 -10.67 -43.70
C ASP A 964 30.83 -11.91 -43.33
N PRO A 965 30.23 -13.00 -42.80
CA PRO A 965 28.82 -13.11 -42.39
C PRO A 965 28.49 -12.24 -41.16
N PRO A 966 27.23 -11.81 -40.99
CA PRO A 966 26.80 -11.06 -39.80
C PRO A 966 27.14 -11.80 -38.51
N ILE A 967 27.59 -11.06 -37.50
CA ILE A 967 27.93 -11.62 -36.18
C ILE A 967 26.74 -11.44 -35.26
N THR A 968 26.26 -12.52 -34.66
CA THR A 968 25.12 -12.49 -33.73
C THR A 968 25.58 -12.68 -32.29
N ILE A 969 25.07 -11.85 -31.39
CA ILE A 969 25.26 -11.99 -29.94
C ILE A 969 23.91 -11.99 -29.23
N SER A 970 23.84 -12.54 -28.02
CA SER A 970 22.63 -12.48 -27.19
C SER A 970 22.60 -11.16 -26.41
N GLY A 971 21.44 -10.50 -26.41
CA GLY A 971 21.15 -9.34 -25.56
C GLY A 971 19.89 -9.57 -24.74
N VAL A 972 19.61 -8.69 -23.78
CA VAL A 972 18.45 -8.81 -22.88
C VAL A 972 17.58 -7.56 -22.98
N VAL A 973 16.27 -7.69 -23.21
CA VAL A 973 15.36 -6.53 -23.19
C VAL A 973 15.28 -5.97 -21.76
N ASP A 974 15.48 -4.66 -21.61
CA ASP A 974 15.40 -3.97 -20.33
C ASP A 974 14.87 -2.54 -20.48
N PHE A 975 14.49 -1.95 -19.34
CA PHE A 975 14.03 -0.56 -19.23
C PHE A 975 15.07 0.31 -18.52
N TYR A 976 15.16 1.57 -18.97
CA TYR A 976 16.20 2.51 -18.52
C TYR A 976 15.67 3.87 -18.11
#